data_AF-A0A5S3N869-F1
#
_entry.id   AF-A0A5S3N869-F1
#
_cell.length_a   1.000
_cell.length_b   1.000
_cell.length_c   1.000
_cell.angle_alpha   90.00
_cell.angle_beta   90.00
_cell.angle_gamma   90.00
#
_symmetry.space_group_name_H-M   'P 1'
#
loop_
_entity.id
_entity.type
_entity.pdbx_description
1 polymer ?
#
loop_
_entity_poly.entity_id
_entity_poly.type
_entity_poly.pdbx_seq_one_letter_code
_entity_poly.pdbx_strand_id
1 'polypeptide(L)'
;MKKNYFLTIASILFCYAFQAQTFQTWRNDSGTGDNSWQNSVNWWNFPNPSPIVFGQQEWDNNHLPEQVNSSDISTWRFLYKAGASDPHTFTGNQISFFDFSGDDPQILNQSSATHIINNAIIGDPDVTDPLKILIDGTGGLTFGGTINNQGWLDINGSTATASSTIFNGVISGTGGVTKENLNISLIYKADNTYSGATNINNGLLVLEGDLTSSDVSVGANGSLQISENVTIKSLTIAAGGSVIIDSDKSLTILNNLVNDGSSFNINSGASLIVNGTSTGNISYNLNIADTNWHLISSPVVGEEYNDAWITANSIASGVSVATNRGISTYDNDVDANGNWVYYTAGGADTPFASGLGYSMLRSASGIYTFTGTLKTDDTPLTITQGFSGANKWNLIGNPYPSYIDIDAFLTANASQLSGPNESIYVYNGTSFTPLTTGYIHPGQAFFVNSDVISLTDNISITEAMQSHQTGVTFYKSVNTSINLKISDGTKNANTEINYFANKTKGLDRRFDIGSFTGVSNNGKNNLAVFTQLLEDNNGINFVRQALPNKDFESMIIPVGVTAEAGKEITFTADALNLPTDLKVYLEDKTTNTITRLDEVNSEYKLTLSEKVDGTGRFFLHTKTSAVLSTDNELLLNSIKIFKTNSSTLKISGLPEGKTTVSLYNLIGKKLVNTTFNSSDSNEVKLPKLATGVYLVNLETENGKLNKKIILE
;
A
#
# COMPACT_ATOMS: atom_id res chain seq x y z
N MET A 1 66.31 7.12 -90.19
CA MET A 1 67.62 7.81 -90.04
C MET A 1 67.75 8.34 -88.63
N LYS A 2 68.78 7.87 -87.90
CA LYS A 2 69.56 8.50 -86.78
C LYS A 2 68.82 9.26 -85.66
N LYS A 3 68.80 8.69 -84.44
CA LYS A 3 69.65 8.99 -83.23
C LYS A 3 69.23 10.27 -82.48
N ASN A 4 68.65 10.22 -81.28
CA ASN A 4 69.21 9.93 -79.93
C ASN A 4 70.07 11.04 -79.30
N TYR A 5 69.86 11.20 -77.98
CA TYR A 5 70.71 11.75 -76.89
C TYR A 5 70.37 13.20 -76.43
N PHE A 6 70.31 13.59 -75.14
CA PHE A 6 70.62 12.99 -73.83
C PHE A 6 70.00 13.86 -72.69
N LEU A 7 69.63 13.24 -71.55
CA LEU A 7 69.57 13.66 -70.12
C LEU A 7 69.31 15.14 -69.73
N THR A 8 68.53 15.44 -68.67
CA THR A 8 68.91 15.34 -67.24
C THR A 8 67.63 15.49 -66.36
N ILE A 9 67.12 14.45 -65.66
CA ILE A 9 67.29 14.07 -64.22
C ILE A 9 66.85 15.14 -63.19
N ALA A 10 66.03 14.68 -62.23
CA ALA A 10 65.38 15.33 -61.06
C ALA A 10 63.93 15.78 -61.35
N SER A 11 62.85 15.14 -60.87
CA SER A 11 62.62 14.55 -59.56
C SER A 11 61.54 13.45 -59.65
N ILE A 12 61.95 12.20 -59.72
CA ILE A 12 61.12 11.07 -59.26
C ILE A 12 61.59 10.83 -57.83
N LEU A 13 61.11 11.67 -56.91
CA LEU A 13 61.09 11.30 -55.51
C LEU A 13 59.81 10.50 -55.31
N PHE A 14 59.99 9.25 -54.94
CA PHE A 14 59.10 8.48 -54.09
C PHE A 14 58.38 9.42 -53.09
N CYS A 15 57.16 9.83 -53.41
CA CYS A 15 56.18 10.17 -52.40
C CYS A 15 55.36 8.90 -52.20
N TYR A 16 55.89 7.96 -51.42
CA TYR A 16 55.05 7.30 -50.45
C TYR A 16 54.50 8.44 -49.60
N ALA A 17 53.28 8.89 -49.89
CA ALA A 17 52.53 9.71 -48.95
C ALA A 17 52.40 8.83 -47.70
N PHE A 18 53.18 9.19 -46.68
CA PHE A 18 53.08 8.67 -45.34
C PHE A 18 51.60 8.58 -44.97
N GLN A 19 51.20 7.42 -44.44
CA GLN A 19 49.91 7.28 -43.75
C GLN A 19 49.81 8.43 -42.74
N ALA A 20 48.89 9.36 -42.98
CA ALA A 20 48.58 10.39 -42.00
C ALA A 20 48.04 9.69 -40.74
N GLN A 21 48.65 9.96 -39.60
CA GLN A 21 48.30 9.34 -38.32
C GLN A 21 46.81 9.57 -38.01
N THR A 22 46.13 8.51 -37.58
CA THR A 22 44.65 8.43 -37.49
C THR A 22 44.07 8.64 -36.09
N PHE A 23 44.93 8.93 -35.09
CA PHE A 23 44.52 9.08 -33.68
C PHE A 23 45.36 10.11 -32.91
N GLN A 24 44.75 10.72 -31.89
CA GLN A 24 45.34 11.71 -30.99
C GLN A 24 45.08 11.29 -29.54
N THR A 25 46.11 11.36 -28.68
CA THR A 25 46.02 10.96 -27.27
C THR A 25 46.23 12.16 -26.37
N TRP A 26 45.36 12.35 -25.37
CA TRP A 26 45.48 13.45 -24.40
C TRP A 26 46.76 13.32 -23.54
N ARG A 27 47.59 14.37 -23.43
CA ARG A 27 48.95 14.27 -22.82
C ARG A 27 48.97 14.58 -21.33
N ASN A 28 49.65 13.76 -20.50
CA ASN A 28 49.95 14.08 -19.08
C ASN A 28 50.85 15.28 -18.86
N ASP A 29 51.76 15.51 -19.78
CA ASP A 29 52.94 16.33 -19.60
C ASP A 29 52.88 17.65 -20.39
N SER A 30 51.70 18.08 -20.85
CA SER A 30 51.52 19.29 -21.65
C SER A 30 52.08 20.55 -20.96
N GLY A 31 52.05 20.59 -19.62
CA GLY A 31 52.54 21.70 -18.80
C GLY A 31 51.75 23.01 -18.96
N THR A 32 50.63 23.00 -19.71
CA THR A 32 49.82 24.18 -20.01
C THR A 32 48.88 24.57 -18.88
N GLY A 33 48.44 23.60 -18.07
CA GLY A 33 47.39 23.79 -17.06
C GLY A 33 46.01 24.13 -17.66
N ASP A 34 45.85 23.93 -18.98
CA ASP A 34 44.67 24.26 -19.76
C ASP A 34 43.97 22.96 -20.20
N ASN A 35 42.64 22.91 -20.11
CA ASN A 35 41.81 21.78 -20.53
C ASN A 35 41.15 21.96 -21.92
N SER A 36 41.58 22.96 -22.68
CA SER A 36 41.03 23.24 -24.01
C SER A 36 41.47 22.22 -25.06
N TRP A 37 40.51 21.75 -25.84
CA TRP A 37 40.71 20.86 -26.98
C TRP A 37 41.36 21.55 -28.16
N GLN A 38 41.19 22.87 -28.26
CA GLN A 38 41.74 23.71 -29.32
C GLN A 38 43.24 24.00 -29.11
N ASN A 39 43.78 23.67 -27.94
CA ASN A 39 45.20 23.82 -27.65
C ASN A 39 45.97 22.55 -28.07
N SER A 40 46.63 22.63 -29.24
CA SER A 40 47.41 21.51 -29.80
C SER A 40 48.51 20.96 -28.89
N VAL A 41 48.98 21.73 -27.90
CA VAL A 41 50.01 21.28 -26.94
C VAL A 41 49.46 20.18 -26.00
N ASN A 42 48.14 20.12 -25.82
CA ASN A 42 47.47 19.14 -24.97
C ASN A 42 47.29 17.76 -25.62
N TRP A 43 47.75 17.56 -26.87
CA TRP A 43 47.57 16.31 -27.62
C TRP A 43 48.90 15.71 -28.12
N TRP A 44 49.09 14.39 -27.93
CA TRP A 44 50.13 13.59 -28.59
C TRP A 44 49.68 13.24 -30.02
N ASN A 45 50.63 13.09 -30.94
CA ASN A 45 50.41 12.65 -32.33
C ASN A 45 49.46 13.56 -33.15
N PHE A 46 49.65 14.87 -33.04
CA PHE A 46 48.83 15.86 -33.72
C PHE A 46 49.20 15.98 -35.23
N PRO A 47 48.30 15.64 -36.18
CA PRO A 47 48.66 15.49 -37.59
C PRO A 47 48.81 16.81 -38.38
N ASN A 48 48.38 17.96 -37.85
CA ASN A 48 48.46 19.28 -38.50
C ASN A 48 48.33 20.38 -37.43
N PRO A 49 49.03 21.53 -37.45
CA PRO A 49 48.82 22.67 -36.51
C PRO A 49 47.40 23.26 -36.43
N SER A 50 46.37 22.63 -36.99
CA SER A 50 44.98 23.04 -36.91
C SER A 50 44.41 22.81 -35.50
N PRO A 51 43.79 23.81 -34.85
CA PRO A 51 43.20 23.65 -33.51
C PRO A 51 41.95 22.75 -33.48
N ILE A 52 41.51 22.21 -34.63
CA ILE A 52 40.34 21.33 -34.72
C ILE A 52 40.81 19.87 -34.74
N VAL A 53 40.27 19.10 -33.80
CA VAL A 53 40.54 17.68 -33.56
C VAL A 53 39.85 16.85 -34.65
N PHE A 54 40.62 16.08 -35.44
CA PHE A 54 40.12 15.16 -36.48
C PHE A 54 40.72 13.76 -36.24
N GLY A 55 39.95 12.68 -36.48
CA GLY A 55 40.41 11.29 -36.30
C GLY A 55 39.87 10.62 -35.03
N GLN A 56 40.58 9.65 -34.46
CA GLN A 56 40.27 9.01 -33.16
C GLN A 56 40.84 9.85 -32.00
N GLN A 57 40.10 10.05 -30.92
CA GLN A 57 40.59 10.70 -29.69
C GLN A 57 40.66 9.70 -28.55
N GLU A 58 41.76 9.76 -27.81
CA GLU A 58 42.03 8.83 -26.72
C GLU A 58 42.30 9.53 -25.39
N TRP A 59 41.68 9.01 -24.32
CA TRP A 59 41.87 9.46 -22.96
C TRP A 59 42.34 8.33 -22.05
N ASP A 60 43.31 8.64 -21.20
CA ASP A 60 43.78 7.83 -20.08
C ASP A 60 43.85 8.70 -18.80
N ASN A 61 44.52 8.25 -17.73
CA ASN A 61 44.60 8.95 -16.44
C ASN A 61 45.46 10.23 -16.46
N ASN A 62 45.89 10.68 -17.62
CA ASN A 62 47.14 11.41 -17.68
C ASN A 62 46.99 12.91 -17.44
N HIS A 63 45.86 13.57 -17.73
CA HIS A 63 45.80 15.04 -17.56
C HIS A 63 44.38 15.60 -17.45
N LEU A 64 44.18 16.52 -16.49
CA LEU A 64 42.96 17.32 -16.26
C LEU A 64 41.64 16.58 -16.57
N PRO A 65 40.99 15.99 -15.56
CA PRO A 65 39.71 15.28 -15.74
C PRO A 65 38.59 16.09 -16.40
N GLU A 66 38.61 17.41 -16.24
CA GLU A 66 37.68 18.31 -16.93
C GLU A 66 38.21 18.66 -18.31
N GLN A 67 37.34 18.63 -19.32
CA GLN A 67 37.68 18.70 -20.74
C GLN A 67 36.73 19.68 -21.44
N VAL A 68 37.27 20.65 -22.18
CA VAL A 68 36.46 21.73 -22.77
C VAL A 68 36.78 21.94 -24.25
N ASN A 69 35.77 21.88 -25.12
CA ASN A 69 35.88 22.37 -26.50
C ASN A 69 35.17 23.72 -26.70
N SER A 70 35.89 24.69 -27.25
CA SER A 70 35.39 26.03 -27.57
C SER A 70 34.92 26.19 -29.02
N SER A 71 34.98 25.12 -29.82
CA SER A 71 34.43 25.03 -31.18
C SER A 71 33.79 23.67 -31.41
N ASP A 72 32.90 23.58 -32.39
CA ASP A 72 32.40 22.30 -32.88
C ASP A 72 33.57 21.42 -33.32
N ILE A 73 33.44 20.13 -33.09
CA ILE A 73 34.45 19.13 -33.47
C ILE A 73 33.81 17.98 -34.23
N SER A 74 34.62 17.27 -35.00
CA SER A 74 34.18 16.07 -35.71
C SER A 74 35.17 14.95 -35.52
N THR A 75 34.67 13.77 -35.19
CA THR A 75 35.46 12.57 -34.92
C THR A 75 34.76 11.33 -35.43
N TRP A 76 35.48 10.23 -35.60
CA TRP A 76 34.86 8.91 -35.76
C TRP A 76 34.91 8.09 -34.47
N ARG A 77 35.82 8.40 -33.53
CA ARG A 77 35.97 7.60 -32.32
C ARG A 77 36.42 8.40 -31.11
N PHE A 78 35.69 8.20 -30.01
CA PHE A 78 36.14 8.49 -28.66
C PHE A 78 36.55 7.19 -27.96
N LEU A 79 37.77 7.13 -27.40
CA LEU A 79 38.31 5.96 -26.72
C LEU A 79 38.83 6.30 -25.31
N TYR A 80 38.18 5.76 -24.28
CA TYR A 80 38.72 5.74 -22.92
C TYR A 80 39.53 4.46 -22.73
N LYS A 81 40.84 4.60 -22.54
CA LYS A 81 41.80 3.48 -22.60
C LYS A 81 41.70 2.57 -21.37
N ALA A 82 41.98 1.29 -21.60
CA ALA A 82 42.14 0.31 -20.53
C ALA A 82 43.20 0.76 -19.52
N GLY A 83 42.93 0.51 -18.23
CA GLY A 83 43.79 0.92 -17.11
C GLY A 83 43.57 2.35 -16.63
N ALA A 84 42.75 3.16 -17.31
CA ALA A 84 42.31 4.44 -16.77
C ALA A 84 41.24 4.23 -15.68
N SER A 85 41.37 5.00 -14.59
CA SER A 85 40.57 4.98 -13.37
C SER A 85 40.01 6.34 -12.99
N ASP A 86 40.52 7.42 -13.57
CA ASP A 86 40.06 8.78 -13.30
C ASP A 86 38.92 9.14 -14.27
N PRO A 87 37.75 9.58 -13.75
CA PRO A 87 36.60 9.93 -14.58
C PRO A 87 36.88 11.24 -15.31
N HIS A 88 36.54 11.29 -16.61
CA HIS A 88 36.64 12.50 -17.42
C HIS A 88 35.26 13.14 -17.57
N THR A 89 35.19 14.47 -17.55
CA THR A 89 33.97 15.26 -17.77
C THR A 89 34.16 16.22 -18.93
N PHE A 90 33.37 16.05 -19.98
CA PHE A 90 33.42 16.84 -21.22
C PHE A 90 32.33 17.88 -21.25
N THR A 91 32.67 19.12 -21.63
CA THR A 91 31.74 20.24 -21.77
C THR A 91 32.12 21.10 -22.98
N GLY A 92 31.18 21.94 -23.44
CA GLY A 92 31.42 22.89 -24.53
C GLY A 92 30.51 22.64 -25.73
N ASN A 93 31.02 22.91 -26.93
CA ASN A 93 30.27 22.85 -28.19
C ASN A 93 29.99 21.42 -28.68
N GLN A 94 29.26 21.28 -29.78
CA GLN A 94 28.82 19.97 -30.27
C GLN A 94 29.97 19.08 -30.77
N ILE A 95 29.72 17.77 -30.76
CA ILE A 95 30.61 16.72 -31.24
C ILE A 95 29.86 15.94 -32.30
N SER A 96 30.33 16.03 -33.55
CA SER A 96 29.77 15.25 -34.65
C SER A 96 30.54 13.96 -34.84
N PHE A 97 29.83 12.85 -34.91
CA PHE A 97 30.37 11.54 -35.21
C PHE A 97 30.11 11.16 -36.67
N PHE A 98 31.12 10.62 -37.34
CA PHE A 98 31.06 10.23 -38.76
C PHE A 98 31.82 8.92 -39.01
N ASP A 99 31.46 8.22 -40.08
CA ASP A 99 32.13 7.02 -40.58
C ASP A 99 33.63 7.20 -40.90
N PHE A 100 34.45 6.18 -40.69
CA PHE A 100 35.84 6.25 -41.14
C PHE A 100 36.30 4.95 -41.78
N SER A 101 36.53 5.00 -43.10
CA SER A 101 37.08 3.88 -43.87
C SER A 101 36.26 2.58 -43.77
N GLY A 102 34.94 2.69 -43.59
CA GLY A 102 34.02 1.56 -43.40
C GLY A 102 33.90 1.06 -41.96
N ASP A 103 34.53 1.72 -41.00
CA ASP A 103 34.29 1.51 -39.57
C ASP A 103 33.20 2.47 -39.06
N ASP A 104 32.26 1.93 -38.29
CA ASP A 104 31.20 2.70 -37.66
C ASP A 104 31.74 3.71 -36.62
N PRO A 105 31.10 4.88 -36.52
CA PRO A 105 31.45 5.86 -35.49
C PRO A 105 31.19 5.30 -34.10
N GLN A 106 32.04 5.64 -33.12
CA GLN A 106 31.88 5.06 -31.77
C GLN A 106 32.40 5.87 -30.59
N ILE A 107 31.79 5.63 -29.44
CA ILE A 107 32.24 6.07 -28.12
C ILE A 107 32.51 4.80 -27.31
N LEU A 108 33.77 4.53 -27.01
CA LEU A 108 34.23 3.27 -26.44
C LEU A 108 34.90 3.50 -25.08
N ASN A 109 34.34 2.90 -24.03
CA ASN A 109 34.94 2.85 -22.70
C ASN A 109 35.57 1.50 -22.39
N GLN A 110 36.90 1.40 -22.46
CA GLN A 110 37.69 0.25 -22.01
C GLN A 110 38.21 0.41 -20.57
N SER A 111 37.92 1.53 -19.92
CA SER A 111 38.45 1.92 -18.63
C SER A 111 37.61 1.38 -17.45
N SER A 112 38.09 1.57 -16.23
CA SER A 112 37.30 1.29 -15.02
C SER A 112 36.52 2.50 -14.51
N ALA A 113 36.66 3.66 -15.15
CA ALA A 113 36.03 4.90 -14.74
C ALA A 113 34.72 5.17 -15.50
N THR A 114 33.77 5.83 -14.85
CA THR A 114 32.55 6.32 -15.49
C THR A 114 32.78 7.74 -15.99
N HIS A 115 32.72 7.93 -17.31
CA HIS A 115 32.97 9.24 -17.94
C HIS A 115 31.66 9.98 -18.23
N ILE A 116 31.70 11.31 -18.22
CA ILE A 116 30.54 12.19 -18.41
C ILE A 116 30.75 13.05 -19.65
N ILE A 117 29.84 12.96 -20.63
CA ILE A 117 29.86 13.78 -21.85
C ILE A 117 28.65 14.73 -21.82
N ASN A 118 28.87 16.01 -21.48
CA ASN A 118 27.81 17.02 -21.45
C ASN A 118 27.62 17.76 -22.78
N ASN A 119 28.51 17.51 -23.74
CA ASN A 119 28.41 18.08 -25.08
C ASN A 119 27.17 17.54 -25.81
N ALA A 120 26.61 18.36 -26.70
CA ALA A 120 25.65 17.87 -27.69
C ALA A 120 26.36 16.91 -28.66
N ILE A 121 25.75 15.77 -28.93
CA ILE A 121 26.26 14.77 -29.87
C ILE A 121 25.40 14.76 -31.11
N ILE A 122 26.05 14.80 -32.27
CA ILE A 122 25.40 14.60 -33.57
C ILE A 122 25.87 13.25 -34.08
N GLY A 123 24.95 12.29 -34.18
CA GLY A 123 25.22 10.99 -34.78
C GLY A 123 25.31 11.07 -36.30
N ASP A 124 25.85 10.01 -36.90
CA ASP A 124 25.94 9.86 -38.35
C ASP A 124 24.54 9.80 -38.97
N PRO A 125 24.27 10.55 -40.05
CA PRO A 125 23.03 10.43 -40.81
C PRO A 125 22.89 9.14 -41.62
N ASP A 126 23.94 8.35 -41.82
CA ASP A 126 23.82 7.06 -42.49
C ASP A 126 23.16 6.02 -41.57
N VAL A 127 22.06 5.44 -42.04
CA VAL A 127 21.32 4.40 -41.32
C VAL A 127 22.00 3.04 -41.38
N THR A 128 23.00 2.85 -42.27
CA THR A 128 23.78 1.61 -42.32
C THR A 128 24.86 1.54 -41.25
N ASP A 129 25.28 2.71 -40.73
CA ASP A 129 26.49 2.85 -39.92
C ASP A 129 26.11 3.46 -38.55
N PRO A 130 25.69 2.63 -37.57
CA PRO A 130 25.21 3.12 -36.28
C PRO A 130 26.29 3.86 -35.50
N LEU A 131 25.92 4.90 -34.75
CA LEU A 131 26.77 5.40 -33.67
C LEU A 131 26.80 4.34 -32.56
N LYS A 132 27.95 3.71 -32.37
CA LYS A 132 28.16 2.69 -31.35
C LYS A 132 28.59 3.30 -30.02
N ILE A 133 27.89 2.96 -28.96
CA ILE A 133 28.30 3.26 -27.58
C ILE A 133 28.68 1.95 -26.91
N LEU A 134 29.97 1.79 -26.67
CA LEU A 134 30.59 0.52 -26.29
C LEU A 134 31.18 0.59 -24.88
N ILE A 135 30.85 -0.39 -24.04
CA ILE A 135 31.52 -0.61 -22.75
C ILE A 135 32.24 -1.96 -22.76
N ASP A 136 33.57 -1.88 -22.81
CA ASP A 136 34.49 -3.03 -22.78
C ASP A 136 35.23 -3.14 -21.44
N GLY A 137 35.20 -2.08 -20.63
CA GLY A 137 35.76 -2.04 -19.28
C GLY A 137 34.71 -2.26 -18.18
N THR A 138 35.05 -1.88 -16.96
CA THR A 138 34.13 -1.94 -15.80
C THR A 138 33.46 -0.59 -15.50
N GLY A 139 33.90 0.48 -16.16
CA GLY A 139 33.34 1.83 -16.03
C GLY A 139 32.09 2.04 -16.89
N GLY A 140 31.34 3.12 -16.63
CA GLY A 140 30.13 3.49 -17.36
C GLY A 140 30.28 4.71 -18.28
N LEU A 141 29.18 5.15 -18.86
CA LEU A 141 29.09 6.41 -19.62
C LEU A 141 27.83 7.19 -19.23
N THR A 142 27.97 8.48 -19.03
CA THR A 142 26.85 9.40 -18.73
C THR A 142 26.82 10.52 -19.75
N PHE A 143 25.69 10.70 -20.42
CA PHE A 143 25.48 11.74 -21.42
C PHE A 143 24.59 12.84 -20.84
N GLY A 144 25.17 14.01 -20.57
CA GLY A 144 24.47 15.19 -20.08
C GLY A 144 23.87 16.06 -21.19
N GLY A 145 24.48 16.04 -22.38
CA GLY A 145 24.03 16.81 -23.54
C GLY A 145 22.96 16.08 -24.36
N THR A 146 22.36 16.80 -25.31
CA THR A 146 21.40 16.21 -26.27
C THR A 146 22.12 15.30 -27.26
N ILE A 147 21.39 14.32 -27.80
CA ILE A 147 21.87 13.47 -28.89
C ILE A 147 20.91 13.60 -30.06
N ASN A 148 21.40 14.05 -31.21
CA ASN A 148 20.67 13.96 -32.47
C ASN A 148 21.01 12.62 -33.15
N ASN A 149 20.14 11.63 -32.95
CA ASN A 149 20.20 10.30 -33.53
C ASN A 149 19.64 10.32 -34.96
N GLN A 150 20.51 10.56 -35.94
CA GLN A 150 20.10 10.66 -37.35
C GLN A 150 19.98 9.28 -38.02
N GLY A 151 20.89 8.35 -37.71
CA GLY A 151 20.92 6.96 -38.22
C GLY A 151 20.41 5.94 -37.20
N TRP A 152 21.31 5.38 -36.40
CA TRP A 152 20.96 4.41 -35.35
C TRP A 152 21.94 4.50 -34.18
N LEU A 153 21.48 4.25 -32.95
CA LEU A 153 22.32 4.17 -31.76
C LEU A 153 22.42 2.73 -31.29
N ASP A 154 23.63 2.18 -31.25
CA ASP A 154 23.87 0.80 -30.80
C ASP A 154 24.59 0.81 -29.44
N ILE A 155 23.89 0.39 -28.39
CA ILE A 155 24.42 0.28 -27.03
C ILE A 155 24.89 -1.16 -26.79
N ASN A 156 26.21 -1.35 -26.84
CA ASN A 156 26.83 -2.66 -26.85
C ASN A 156 28.17 -2.65 -26.07
N GLY A 157 29.01 -3.67 -26.26
CA GLY A 157 30.31 -3.82 -25.62
C GLY A 157 30.56 -5.26 -25.20
N SER A 158 31.77 -5.53 -24.72
CA SER A 158 32.23 -6.84 -24.27
C SER A 158 32.27 -7.00 -22.76
N THR A 159 31.85 -5.98 -21.99
CA THR A 159 31.90 -6.04 -20.53
C THR A 159 31.10 -7.23 -19.95
N ALA A 160 31.75 -7.96 -19.05
CA ALA A 160 31.15 -9.04 -18.26
C ALA A 160 30.74 -8.58 -16.85
N THR A 161 31.04 -7.33 -16.50
CA THR A 161 30.72 -6.72 -15.20
C THR A 161 29.54 -5.78 -15.36
N ALA A 162 28.68 -5.71 -14.33
CA ALA A 162 27.58 -4.77 -14.31
C ALA A 162 28.10 -3.33 -14.49
N SER A 163 27.60 -2.63 -15.50
CA SER A 163 27.89 -1.23 -15.79
C SER A 163 26.66 -0.52 -16.32
N SER A 164 26.75 0.80 -16.58
CA SER A 164 25.62 1.59 -17.05
C SER A 164 25.99 2.60 -18.13
N THR A 165 25.02 2.85 -18.99
CA THR A 165 24.95 3.98 -19.91
C THR A 165 23.73 4.82 -19.54
N ILE A 166 23.95 6.08 -19.14
CA ILE A 166 22.90 6.98 -18.66
C ILE A 166 22.74 8.14 -19.64
N PHE A 167 21.52 8.39 -20.11
CA PHE A 167 21.18 9.56 -20.91
C PHE A 167 20.34 10.53 -20.08
N ASN A 168 20.97 11.61 -19.64
CA ASN A 168 20.32 12.74 -18.97
C ASN A 168 19.73 13.73 -19.98
N GLY A 169 20.37 13.90 -21.13
CA GLY A 169 19.89 14.75 -22.21
C GLY A 169 18.93 14.03 -23.16
N VAL A 170 18.14 14.82 -23.89
CA VAL A 170 17.16 14.31 -24.87
C VAL A 170 17.86 13.70 -26.07
N ILE A 171 17.48 12.46 -26.40
CA ILE A 171 17.74 11.83 -27.70
C ILE A 171 16.61 12.23 -28.66
N SER A 172 16.95 12.77 -29.81
CA SER A 172 16.03 13.22 -30.87
C SER A 172 16.49 12.67 -32.23
N GLY A 173 15.73 12.93 -33.30
CA GLY A 173 16.09 12.50 -34.67
C GLY A 173 15.24 11.35 -35.20
N THR A 174 15.58 10.84 -36.38
CA THR A 174 14.79 9.78 -37.05
C THR A 174 15.28 8.37 -36.74
N GLY A 175 16.46 8.24 -36.15
CA GLY A 175 17.09 6.98 -35.88
C GLY A 175 16.47 6.20 -34.73
N GLY A 176 16.69 4.87 -34.73
CA GLY A 176 16.31 3.99 -33.64
C GLY A 176 17.45 3.73 -32.66
N VAL A 177 17.16 2.95 -31.63
CA VAL A 177 18.15 2.54 -30.62
C VAL A 177 18.10 1.03 -30.47
N THR A 178 19.26 0.37 -30.39
CA THR A 178 19.36 -1.03 -29.98
C THR A 178 20.24 -1.19 -28.76
N LYS A 179 19.85 -2.15 -27.92
CA LYS A 179 20.53 -2.47 -26.67
C LYS A 179 20.89 -3.96 -26.65
N GLU A 180 22.19 -4.26 -26.72
CA GLU A 180 22.70 -5.60 -27.09
C GLU A 180 23.46 -6.36 -25.99
N ASN A 181 24.03 -5.70 -24.98
CA ASN A 181 24.83 -6.37 -23.96
C ASN A 181 24.03 -6.63 -22.66
N LEU A 182 24.06 -7.85 -22.12
CA LEU A 182 23.31 -8.23 -20.90
C LEU A 182 23.73 -7.48 -19.62
N ASN A 183 25.00 -7.09 -19.50
CA ASN A 183 25.58 -6.52 -18.28
C ASN A 183 25.57 -4.98 -18.25
N ILE A 184 25.18 -4.35 -19.35
CA ILE A 184 25.02 -2.90 -19.41
C ILE A 184 23.56 -2.58 -19.10
N SER A 185 23.32 -1.71 -18.13
CA SER A 185 22.00 -1.09 -17.92
C SER A 185 21.93 0.22 -18.70
N LEU A 186 20.92 0.37 -19.54
CA LEU A 186 20.61 1.61 -20.25
C LEU A 186 19.57 2.38 -19.45
N ILE A 187 19.80 3.66 -19.16
CA ILE A 187 18.88 4.48 -18.36
C ILE A 187 18.54 5.76 -19.13
N TYR A 188 17.26 5.99 -19.39
CA TYR A 188 16.76 7.25 -19.97
C TYR A 188 16.12 8.10 -18.88
N LYS A 189 16.66 9.30 -18.66
CA LYS A 189 16.17 10.25 -17.66
C LYS A 189 15.29 11.35 -18.23
N ALA A 190 15.27 11.52 -19.55
CA ALA A 190 14.55 12.59 -20.24
C ALA A 190 13.53 12.02 -21.22
N ASP A 191 12.54 12.84 -21.57
CA ASP A 191 11.57 12.54 -22.61
C ASP A 191 12.25 12.56 -23.98
N ASN A 192 12.41 11.38 -24.58
CA ASN A 192 13.09 11.27 -25.86
C ASN A 192 12.08 11.38 -27.01
N THR A 193 12.55 11.98 -28.11
CA THR A 193 11.69 12.39 -29.24
C THR A 193 12.09 11.73 -30.56
N TYR A 194 13.03 10.79 -30.52
CA TYR A 194 13.40 10.04 -31.72
C TYR A 194 12.26 9.11 -32.18
N SER A 195 12.17 8.86 -33.48
CA SER A 195 11.05 8.13 -34.09
C SER A 195 11.38 6.71 -34.54
N GLY A 196 12.65 6.35 -34.68
CA GLY A 196 13.06 4.97 -34.95
C GLY A 196 12.83 4.08 -33.73
N ALA A 197 12.64 2.78 -33.95
CA ALA A 197 12.29 1.83 -32.90
C ALA A 197 13.37 1.69 -31.81
N THR A 198 12.93 1.39 -30.59
CA THR A 198 13.77 1.04 -29.45
C THR A 198 13.76 -0.47 -29.26
N ASN A 199 14.87 -1.15 -29.57
CA ASN A 199 15.00 -2.60 -29.47
C ASN A 199 15.88 -3.01 -28.29
N ILE A 200 15.28 -3.62 -27.28
CA ILE A 200 15.98 -4.14 -26.11
C ILE A 200 16.24 -5.63 -26.35
N ASN A 201 17.29 -5.94 -27.10
CA ASN A 201 17.61 -7.33 -27.44
C ASN A 201 18.14 -8.08 -26.21
N ASN A 202 18.94 -7.41 -25.37
CA ASN A 202 19.54 -7.99 -24.17
C ASN A 202 19.73 -6.96 -23.04
N GLY A 203 19.59 -7.41 -21.79
CA GLY A 203 19.87 -6.61 -20.59
C GLY A 203 18.76 -5.60 -20.30
N LEU A 204 19.04 -4.63 -19.43
CA LEU A 204 18.02 -3.73 -18.89
C LEU A 204 17.98 -2.38 -19.61
N LEU A 205 16.78 -1.93 -19.98
CA LEU A 205 16.42 -0.52 -20.19
C LEU A 205 15.55 -0.05 -19.03
N VAL A 206 15.94 1.06 -18.39
CA VAL A 206 15.15 1.77 -17.39
C VAL A 206 14.62 3.06 -18.02
N LEU A 207 13.30 3.25 -17.98
CA LEU A 207 12.64 4.48 -18.41
C LEU A 207 12.23 5.32 -17.21
N GLU A 208 12.77 6.53 -17.17
CA GLU A 208 12.32 7.62 -16.30
C GLU A 208 11.71 8.79 -17.09
N GLY A 209 11.70 8.71 -18.42
CA GLY A 209 11.09 9.67 -19.33
C GLY A 209 10.44 9.00 -20.54
N ASP A 210 9.65 9.78 -21.26
CA ASP A 210 8.76 9.30 -22.32
C ASP A 210 9.46 8.79 -23.59
N LEU A 211 8.77 7.89 -24.31
CA LEU A 211 9.08 7.42 -25.67
C LEU A 211 7.82 7.43 -26.56
N THR A 212 7.13 8.56 -26.63
CA THR A 212 5.85 8.69 -27.36
C THR A 212 5.95 8.50 -28.87
N SER A 213 7.15 8.64 -29.44
CA SER A 213 7.38 8.57 -30.89
C SER A 213 8.07 7.29 -31.36
N SER A 214 8.54 6.44 -30.43
CA SER A 214 9.28 5.21 -30.73
C SER A 214 8.49 3.97 -30.30
N ASP A 215 8.40 2.99 -31.20
CA ASP A 215 7.89 1.67 -30.85
C ASP A 215 8.96 0.91 -30.04
N VAL A 216 8.55 0.30 -28.91
CA VAL A 216 9.46 -0.42 -28.01
C VAL A 216 9.31 -1.92 -28.21
N SER A 217 10.42 -2.61 -28.46
CA SER A 217 10.48 -4.08 -28.49
C SER A 217 11.41 -4.62 -27.40
N VAL A 218 10.93 -5.64 -26.69
CA VAL A 218 11.67 -6.35 -25.64
C VAL A 218 11.95 -7.75 -26.14
N GLY A 219 13.22 -8.04 -26.44
CA GLY A 219 13.69 -9.34 -26.90
C GLY A 219 13.72 -10.40 -25.79
N ALA A 220 14.03 -11.64 -26.16
CA ALA A 220 14.00 -12.80 -25.25
C ALA A 220 14.92 -12.69 -24.01
N ASN A 221 15.96 -11.87 -24.06
CA ASN A 221 16.82 -11.57 -22.90
C ASN A 221 16.81 -10.09 -22.52
N GLY A 222 15.86 -9.34 -23.09
CA GLY A 222 15.65 -7.94 -22.80
C GLY A 222 14.75 -7.76 -21.58
N SER A 223 15.03 -6.72 -20.82
CA SER A 223 14.20 -6.27 -19.71
C SER A 223 13.88 -4.78 -19.84
N LEU A 224 12.61 -4.42 -19.66
CA LEU A 224 12.16 -3.04 -19.56
C LEU A 224 11.64 -2.76 -18.15
N GLN A 225 12.21 -1.76 -17.49
CA GLN A 225 11.74 -1.26 -16.21
C GLN A 225 11.18 0.15 -16.35
N ILE A 226 9.96 0.35 -15.87
CA ILE A 226 9.31 1.65 -15.76
C ILE A 226 9.48 2.13 -14.32
N SER A 227 10.42 3.05 -14.11
CA SER A 227 10.77 3.55 -12.78
C SER A 227 10.27 4.97 -12.51
N GLU A 228 9.74 5.66 -13.51
CA GLU A 228 8.92 6.88 -13.35
C GLU A 228 7.63 6.76 -14.17
N ASN A 229 6.77 7.77 -14.08
CA ASN A 229 5.55 7.85 -14.89
C ASN A 229 5.90 8.15 -16.34
N VAL A 230 5.64 7.20 -17.25
CA VAL A 230 6.03 7.33 -18.66
C VAL A 230 4.93 6.95 -19.63
N THR A 231 5.02 7.52 -20.82
CA THR A 231 4.21 7.20 -21.99
C THR A 231 5.08 6.67 -23.11
N ILE A 232 4.69 5.54 -23.71
CA ILE A 232 5.34 4.95 -24.87
C ILE A 232 4.36 4.79 -26.03
N LYS A 233 4.88 4.74 -27.25
CA LYS A 233 4.06 4.59 -28.45
C LYS A 233 3.36 3.22 -28.52
N SER A 234 4.15 2.15 -28.54
CA SER A 234 3.68 0.76 -28.60
C SER A 234 4.66 -0.14 -27.86
N LEU A 235 4.22 -1.31 -27.40
CA LEU A 235 5.08 -2.29 -26.72
C LEU A 235 4.89 -3.69 -27.31
N THR A 236 5.99 -4.32 -27.71
CA THR A 236 6.05 -5.74 -28.08
C THR A 236 7.03 -6.48 -27.18
N ILE A 237 6.60 -7.56 -26.56
CA ILE A 237 7.39 -8.38 -25.64
C ILE A 237 7.48 -9.78 -26.24
N ALA A 238 8.66 -10.13 -26.76
CA ALA A 238 8.94 -11.46 -27.29
C ALA A 238 9.06 -12.47 -26.14
N ALA A 239 8.75 -13.74 -26.40
CA ALA A 239 8.90 -14.84 -25.45
C ALA A 239 10.28 -14.85 -24.77
N GLY A 240 10.30 -14.87 -23.43
CA GLY A 240 11.51 -14.78 -22.59
C GLY A 240 11.83 -13.36 -22.09
N GLY A 241 11.33 -12.33 -22.77
CA GLY A 241 11.47 -10.94 -22.35
C GLY A 241 10.78 -10.65 -21.01
N SER A 242 11.15 -9.53 -20.39
CA SER A 242 10.56 -9.12 -19.10
C SER A 242 10.23 -7.64 -19.06
N VAL A 243 9.07 -7.30 -18.50
CA VAL A 243 8.65 -5.93 -18.23
C VAL A 243 8.23 -5.81 -16.77
N ILE A 244 8.64 -4.73 -16.12
CA ILE A 244 8.18 -4.38 -14.78
C ILE A 244 7.78 -2.91 -14.71
N ILE A 245 6.64 -2.62 -14.09
CA ILE A 245 6.28 -1.27 -13.64
C ILE A 245 6.48 -1.24 -12.14
N ASP A 246 7.36 -0.35 -11.68
CA ASP A 246 7.66 -0.18 -10.27
C ASP A 246 6.44 0.32 -9.48
N SER A 247 6.42 0.05 -8.18
CA SER A 247 5.32 0.50 -7.31
C SER A 247 5.08 1.99 -7.42
N ASP A 248 3.81 2.37 -7.44
CA ASP A 248 3.36 3.76 -7.54
C ASP A 248 3.81 4.49 -8.82
N LYS A 249 4.24 3.76 -9.87
CA LYS A 249 4.58 4.31 -11.20
C LYS A 249 3.53 3.99 -12.24
N SER A 250 3.55 4.70 -13.37
CA SER A 250 2.58 4.52 -14.43
C SER A 250 3.19 4.29 -15.80
N LEU A 251 2.53 3.44 -16.60
CA LEU A 251 2.79 3.28 -18.02
C LEU A 251 1.51 3.56 -18.83
N THR A 252 1.56 4.55 -19.71
CA THR A 252 0.59 4.68 -20.82
C THR A 252 1.19 4.10 -22.10
N ILE A 253 0.44 3.25 -22.80
CA ILE A 253 0.77 2.77 -24.15
C ILE A 253 -0.25 3.38 -25.12
N LEU A 254 0.23 4.24 -26.02
CA LEU A 254 -0.64 5.00 -26.94
C LEU A 254 -1.33 4.12 -28.00
N ASN A 255 -0.68 3.04 -28.41
CA ASN A 255 -1.18 2.09 -29.39
C ASN A 255 -1.32 0.70 -28.75
N ASN A 256 -0.68 -0.31 -29.33
CA ASN A 256 -0.89 -1.71 -28.98
C ASN A 256 0.16 -2.24 -28.00
N LEU A 257 -0.30 -3.18 -27.17
CA LEU A 257 0.50 -4.06 -26.34
C LEU A 257 0.44 -5.49 -26.91
N VAL A 258 1.60 -6.05 -27.25
CA VAL A 258 1.73 -7.45 -27.66
C VAL A 258 2.65 -8.17 -26.68
N ASN A 259 2.12 -9.13 -25.91
CA ASN A 259 2.92 -9.98 -25.04
C ASN A 259 2.84 -11.46 -25.46
N ASP A 260 3.93 -11.97 -26.06
CA ASP A 260 4.00 -13.34 -26.60
C ASP A 260 4.35 -14.38 -25.51
N GLY A 261 3.66 -14.33 -24.37
CA GLY A 261 3.83 -15.29 -23.26
C GLY A 261 5.00 -14.97 -22.32
N SER A 262 5.40 -13.70 -22.25
CA SER A 262 6.50 -13.20 -21.43
C SER A 262 6.07 -12.61 -20.09
N SER A 263 7.04 -12.35 -19.22
CA SER A 263 6.79 -11.78 -17.90
C SER A 263 6.49 -10.29 -18.02
N PHE A 264 5.29 -9.88 -17.61
CA PHE A 264 4.94 -8.46 -17.45
C PHE A 264 4.32 -8.25 -16.07
N ASN A 265 5.13 -7.73 -15.14
CA ASN A 265 4.73 -7.47 -13.76
C ASN A 265 4.33 -6.01 -13.55
N ILE A 266 3.19 -5.80 -12.90
CA ILE A 266 2.72 -4.49 -12.45
C ILE A 266 2.68 -4.53 -10.93
N ASN A 267 3.54 -3.76 -10.27
CA ASN A 267 3.61 -3.78 -8.81
C ASN A 267 2.45 -3.01 -8.16
N SER A 268 2.20 -3.29 -6.88
CA SER A 268 1.15 -2.62 -6.11
C SER A 268 1.28 -1.10 -6.20
N GLY A 269 0.15 -0.43 -6.47
CA GLY A 269 0.08 1.03 -6.64
C GLY A 269 0.47 1.51 -8.04
N ALA A 270 1.08 0.65 -8.85
CA ALA A 270 1.36 0.98 -10.24
C ALA A 270 0.10 0.95 -11.10
N SER A 271 0.16 1.60 -12.26
CA SER A 271 -0.95 1.62 -13.21
C SER A 271 -0.51 1.47 -14.66
N LEU A 272 -1.32 0.73 -15.43
CA LEU A 272 -1.15 0.52 -16.87
C LEU A 272 -2.42 0.93 -17.60
N ILE A 273 -2.28 1.77 -18.61
CA ILE A 273 -3.36 2.13 -19.55
C ILE A 273 -2.86 1.84 -20.97
N VAL A 274 -3.66 1.13 -21.75
CA VAL A 274 -3.38 0.81 -23.17
C VAL A 274 -4.53 1.34 -24.00
N ASN A 275 -4.25 2.30 -24.89
CA ASN A 275 -5.29 2.96 -25.69
C ASN A 275 -5.65 2.18 -26.97
N GLY A 276 -4.81 1.24 -27.39
CA GLY A 276 -5.06 0.31 -28.49
C GLY A 276 -5.46 -1.08 -28.00
N THR A 277 -5.06 -2.09 -28.76
CA THR A 277 -5.33 -3.50 -28.43
C THR A 277 -4.26 -4.07 -27.50
N SER A 278 -4.64 -5.08 -26.71
CA SER A 278 -3.73 -5.83 -25.85
C SER A 278 -3.84 -7.33 -26.11
N THR A 279 -2.70 -8.03 -26.11
CA THR A 279 -2.63 -9.49 -26.21
C THR A 279 -1.64 -10.07 -25.21
N GLY A 280 -1.88 -11.31 -24.79
CA GLY A 280 -1.10 -11.98 -23.76
C GLY A 280 -1.47 -11.58 -22.34
N ASN A 281 -0.82 -12.21 -21.38
CA ASN A 281 -1.12 -12.02 -19.97
C ASN A 281 -0.23 -10.93 -19.36
N ILE A 282 -0.75 -10.23 -18.35
CA ILE A 282 0.03 -9.42 -17.41
C ILE A 282 -0.22 -9.96 -16.00
N SER A 283 0.69 -9.67 -15.07
CA SER A 283 0.56 -10.04 -13.67
C SER A 283 0.51 -8.78 -12.81
N TYR A 284 -0.62 -8.53 -12.16
CA TYR A 284 -0.77 -7.45 -11.18
C TYR A 284 -0.51 -8.00 -9.77
N ASN A 285 0.47 -7.40 -9.08
CA ASN A 285 0.96 -7.83 -7.78
C ASN A 285 0.48 -6.89 -6.67
N LEU A 286 -0.71 -7.16 -6.13
CA LEU A 286 -1.34 -6.36 -5.08
C LEU A 286 -0.73 -6.70 -3.70
N ASN A 287 -0.02 -5.74 -3.09
CA ASN A 287 0.63 -5.94 -1.81
C ASN A 287 -0.32 -5.65 -0.64
N ILE A 288 -0.46 -6.61 0.27
CA ILE A 288 -1.25 -6.50 1.49
C ILE A 288 -0.33 -6.56 2.70
N ALA A 289 -0.24 -5.44 3.42
CA ALA A 289 0.72 -5.27 4.51
C ALA A 289 0.28 -5.91 5.85
N ASP A 290 -0.90 -6.51 5.91
CA ASP A 290 -1.47 -7.09 7.13
C ASP A 290 -2.24 -8.40 6.85
N THR A 291 -2.95 -8.91 7.86
CA THR A 291 -3.73 -10.16 7.80
C THR A 291 -5.21 -9.92 8.06
N ASN A 292 -5.74 -8.78 7.64
CA ASN A 292 -7.15 -8.45 7.77
C ASN A 292 -7.93 -8.70 6.46
N TRP A 293 -9.26 -8.66 6.53
CA TRP A 293 -10.15 -8.87 5.39
C TRP A 293 -10.17 -7.68 4.43
N HIS A 294 -9.77 -7.85 3.17
CA HIS A 294 -9.81 -6.77 2.19
C HIS A 294 -10.92 -7.01 1.18
N LEU A 295 -11.56 -5.92 0.74
CA LEU A 295 -12.45 -5.95 -0.42
C LEU A 295 -11.61 -5.77 -1.68
N ILE A 296 -11.48 -6.84 -2.45
CA ILE A 296 -10.56 -6.96 -3.57
C ILE A 296 -11.33 -7.29 -4.84
N SER A 297 -10.85 -6.77 -5.97
CA SER A 297 -11.32 -7.11 -7.31
C SER A 297 -10.13 -7.54 -8.16
N SER A 298 -10.36 -8.40 -9.15
CA SER A 298 -9.30 -8.74 -10.12
C SER A 298 -9.12 -7.59 -11.12
N PRO A 299 -7.91 -7.06 -11.31
CA PRO A 299 -7.59 -6.06 -12.34
C PRO A 299 -7.27 -6.68 -13.71
N VAL A 300 -7.47 -7.99 -13.87
CA VAL A 300 -7.23 -8.76 -15.10
C VAL A 300 -8.39 -9.69 -15.39
N VAL A 301 -8.48 -10.14 -16.64
CA VAL A 301 -9.48 -11.11 -17.10
C VAL A 301 -8.85 -12.50 -17.24
N GLY A 302 -9.57 -13.53 -16.82
CA GLY A 302 -9.20 -14.94 -17.03
C GLY A 302 -8.40 -15.58 -15.90
N GLU A 303 -8.10 -14.86 -14.81
CA GLU A 303 -7.56 -15.48 -13.59
C GLU A 303 -8.65 -16.28 -12.85
N GLU A 304 -8.27 -17.38 -12.23
CA GLU A 304 -9.18 -18.27 -11.50
C GLU A 304 -8.69 -18.49 -10.08
N TYR A 305 -9.61 -18.58 -9.12
CA TYR A 305 -9.29 -19.04 -7.77
C TYR A 305 -9.72 -20.49 -7.59
N ASN A 306 -8.74 -21.30 -7.21
CA ASN A 306 -8.88 -22.69 -6.81
C ASN A 306 -7.89 -23.02 -5.69
N ASP A 307 -7.78 -24.28 -5.29
CA ASP A 307 -6.88 -24.70 -4.21
C ASP A 307 -5.40 -24.36 -4.48
N ALA A 308 -4.97 -24.38 -5.75
CA ALA A 308 -3.61 -24.00 -6.13
C ALA A 308 -3.38 -22.49 -5.98
N TRP A 309 -4.30 -21.68 -6.49
CA TRP A 309 -4.26 -20.22 -6.33
C TRP A 309 -4.29 -19.80 -4.86
N ILE A 310 -5.17 -20.43 -4.06
CA ILE A 310 -5.31 -20.23 -2.62
C ILE A 310 -4.00 -20.52 -1.89
N THR A 311 -3.31 -21.58 -2.27
CA THR A 311 -2.01 -21.94 -1.69
C THR A 311 -0.93 -20.95 -2.11
N ALA A 312 -0.86 -20.60 -3.40
CA ALA A 312 0.12 -19.66 -3.94
C ALA A 312 -0.01 -18.25 -3.31
N ASN A 313 -1.24 -17.87 -2.96
CA ASN A 313 -1.58 -16.56 -2.39
C ASN A 313 -1.76 -16.59 -0.87
N SER A 314 -1.38 -17.67 -0.18
CA SER A 314 -1.45 -17.77 1.29
C SER A 314 -2.82 -17.38 1.87
N ILE A 315 -3.90 -17.84 1.25
CA ILE A 315 -5.26 -17.56 1.70
C ILE A 315 -5.55 -18.31 3.01
N ALA A 316 -6.12 -17.60 3.98
CA ALA A 316 -6.41 -18.16 5.31
C ALA A 316 -7.46 -19.29 5.25
N SER A 317 -7.37 -20.22 6.19
CA SER A 317 -8.41 -21.25 6.41
C SER A 317 -9.43 -20.78 7.43
N GLY A 318 -10.70 -21.18 7.26
CA GLY A 318 -11.77 -20.87 8.19
C GLY A 318 -11.55 -21.49 9.56
N VAL A 319 -11.79 -20.72 10.63
CA VAL A 319 -11.63 -21.19 12.02
C VAL A 319 -12.87 -21.97 12.49
N SER A 320 -14.06 -21.47 12.17
CA SER A 320 -15.33 -22.11 12.57
C SER A 320 -15.74 -23.27 11.64
N VAL A 321 -15.38 -23.16 10.36
CA VAL A 321 -15.63 -24.18 9.33
C VAL A 321 -14.32 -24.38 8.56
N ALA A 322 -13.60 -25.45 8.89
CA ALA A 322 -12.24 -25.70 8.40
C ALA A 322 -12.12 -25.83 6.87
N THR A 323 -13.23 -26.16 6.19
CA THR A 323 -13.29 -26.22 4.73
C THR A 323 -13.41 -24.84 4.09
N ASN A 324 -13.90 -23.82 4.78
CA ASN A 324 -13.98 -22.47 4.21
C ASN A 324 -12.59 -21.89 4.01
N ARG A 325 -12.45 -21.06 2.98
CA ARG A 325 -11.23 -20.31 2.68
C ARG A 325 -11.52 -18.83 2.80
N GLY A 326 -10.46 -18.06 3.07
CA GLY A 326 -10.45 -16.62 3.20
C GLY A 326 -10.74 -15.88 1.90
N ILE A 327 -11.74 -16.31 1.13
CA ILE A 327 -12.19 -15.68 -0.11
C ILE A 327 -13.70 -15.94 -0.22
N SER A 328 -14.46 -14.87 -0.44
CA SER A 328 -15.92 -14.96 -0.55
C SER A 328 -16.50 -13.88 -1.45
N THR A 329 -17.54 -14.23 -2.20
CA THR A 329 -18.39 -13.27 -2.91
C THR A 329 -19.49 -12.75 -1.98
N TYR A 330 -20.09 -11.62 -2.35
CA TYR A 330 -21.26 -11.07 -1.67
C TYR A 330 -22.53 -11.46 -2.42
N ASP A 331 -23.46 -12.10 -1.72
CA ASP A 331 -24.78 -12.49 -2.22
C ASP A 331 -25.85 -11.68 -1.48
N ASN A 332 -26.57 -10.85 -2.23
CA ASN A 332 -27.60 -9.98 -1.70
C ASN A 332 -29.02 -10.58 -1.80
N ASP A 333 -29.16 -11.80 -2.32
CA ASP A 333 -30.45 -12.50 -2.47
C ASP A 333 -30.76 -13.45 -1.31
N VAL A 334 -29.76 -13.91 -0.55
CA VAL A 334 -29.93 -14.94 0.50
C VAL A 334 -29.96 -14.32 1.92
N ASP A 335 -30.95 -14.70 2.73
CA ASP A 335 -31.10 -14.26 4.14
C ASP A 335 -30.72 -15.33 5.19
N ALA A 336 -30.84 -16.62 4.85
CA ALA A 336 -30.85 -17.68 5.86
C ALA A 336 -29.45 -18.04 6.41
N ASN A 337 -28.39 -17.87 5.60
CA ASN A 337 -27.02 -18.30 5.93
C ASN A 337 -26.01 -17.13 5.95
N GLY A 338 -26.47 -15.89 5.81
CA GLY A 338 -25.66 -14.69 5.65
C GLY A 338 -25.29 -14.38 4.19
N ASN A 339 -24.83 -13.16 3.94
CA ASN A 339 -24.60 -12.60 2.60
C ASN A 339 -23.20 -12.89 2.03
N TRP A 340 -22.37 -13.69 2.70
CA TRP A 340 -21.02 -14.01 2.24
C TRP A 340 -20.94 -15.49 1.85
N VAL A 341 -20.63 -15.74 0.58
CA VAL A 341 -20.50 -17.09 0.03
C VAL A 341 -19.02 -17.42 -0.10
N TYR A 342 -18.53 -18.26 0.81
CA TYR A 342 -17.11 -18.63 0.88
C TYR A 342 -16.77 -19.73 -0.11
N TYR A 343 -15.60 -19.62 -0.73
CA TYR A 343 -15.00 -20.77 -1.39
C TYR A 343 -14.67 -21.86 -0.36
N THR A 344 -14.79 -23.12 -0.78
CA THR A 344 -14.53 -24.28 0.06
C THR A 344 -13.39 -25.12 -0.50
N ALA A 345 -12.55 -25.65 0.38
CA ALA A 345 -11.45 -26.54 0.03
C ALA A 345 -11.91 -27.72 -0.83
N GLY A 346 -11.20 -28.00 -1.92
CA GLY A 346 -11.62 -29.00 -2.91
C GLY A 346 -12.82 -28.56 -3.76
N GLY A 347 -13.14 -27.27 -3.76
CA GLY A 347 -14.13 -26.66 -4.65
C GLY A 347 -13.71 -26.70 -6.12
N ALA A 348 -14.63 -26.32 -7.00
CA ALA A 348 -14.36 -26.23 -8.43
C ALA A 348 -13.54 -24.97 -8.76
N ASP A 349 -12.75 -25.05 -9.83
CA ASP A 349 -12.07 -23.88 -10.40
C ASP A 349 -13.11 -22.79 -10.70
N THR A 350 -12.92 -21.60 -10.13
CA THR A 350 -13.89 -20.51 -10.24
C THR A 350 -13.19 -19.25 -10.76
N PRO A 351 -13.70 -18.62 -11.84
CA PRO A 351 -13.07 -17.42 -12.38
C PRO A 351 -13.29 -16.22 -11.45
N PHE A 352 -12.28 -15.35 -11.37
CA PHE A 352 -12.51 -13.98 -10.92
C PHE A 352 -13.31 -13.24 -12.00
N ALA A 353 -14.62 -13.13 -11.81
CA ALA A 353 -15.48 -12.34 -12.68
C ALA A 353 -15.01 -10.88 -12.72
N SER A 354 -14.85 -10.34 -13.93
CA SER A 354 -14.40 -8.96 -14.18
C SER A 354 -15.33 -7.97 -13.47
N GLY A 355 -14.76 -7.08 -12.67
CA GLY A 355 -15.49 -6.02 -11.96
C GLY A 355 -16.34 -6.50 -10.78
N LEU A 356 -16.32 -7.79 -10.45
CA LEU A 356 -16.91 -8.31 -9.22
C LEU A 356 -15.95 -8.10 -8.04
N GLY A 357 -16.48 -7.76 -6.87
CA GLY A 357 -15.68 -7.67 -5.67
C GLY A 357 -15.77 -8.93 -4.79
N TYR A 358 -14.68 -9.18 -4.06
CA TYR A 358 -14.46 -10.33 -3.20
C TYR A 358 -13.97 -9.85 -1.84
N SER A 359 -14.43 -10.48 -0.76
CA SER A 359 -13.80 -10.31 0.55
C SER A 359 -12.71 -11.36 0.70
N MET A 360 -11.47 -10.95 0.96
CA MET A 360 -10.30 -11.82 0.95
C MET A 360 -9.41 -11.65 2.19
N LEU A 361 -8.88 -12.75 2.71
CA LEU A 361 -8.06 -12.82 3.92
C LEU A 361 -6.82 -13.67 3.69
N ARG A 362 -5.65 -13.08 3.95
CA ARG A 362 -4.38 -13.79 3.97
C ARG A 362 -4.08 -14.37 5.34
N SER A 363 -3.32 -15.46 5.38
CA SER A 363 -2.75 -16.01 6.62
C SER A 363 -1.53 -15.23 7.12
N ALA A 364 -0.90 -14.43 6.25
CA ALA A 364 0.25 -13.57 6.54
C ALA A 364 0.27 -12.38 5.55
N SER A 365 0.91 -11.27 5.93
CA SER A 365 1.16 -10.18 4.99
C SER A 365 1.90 -10.68 3.74
N GLY A 366 1.64 -10.06 2.59
CA GLY A 366 2.24 -10.44 1.31
C GLY A 366 1.38 -10.07 0.11
N ILE A 367 1.67 -10.67 -1.02
CA ILE A 367 1.15 -10.26 -2.33
C ILE A 367 0.03 -11.19 -2.79
N TYR A 368 -1.07 -10.60 -3.25
CA TYR A 368 -2.01 -11.25 -4.16
C TYR A 368 -1.55 -11.03 -5.61
N THR A 369 -1.30 -12.12 -6.34
CA THR A 369 -0.93 -12.05 -7.75
C THR A 369 -2.11 -12.47 -8.61
N PHE A 370 -2.53 -11.57 -9.50
CA PHE A 370 -3.55 -11.81 -10.51
C PHE A 370 -2.89 -11.81 -11.89
N THR A 371 -2.97 -12.91 -12.62
CA THR A 371 -2.39 -13.10 -13.95
C THR A 371 -3.48 -13.39 -14.97
N GLY A 372 -3.57 -12.55 -15.98
CA GLY A 372 -4.61 -12.68 -17.00
C GLY A 372 -4.44 -11.63 -18.09
N THR A 373 -5.38 -11.59 -19.03
CA THR A 373 -5.35 -10.60 -20.11
C THR A 373 -5.82 -9.24 -19.60
N LEU A 374 -5.27 -8.17 -20.18
CA LEU A 374 -5.73 -6.80 -19.95
C LEU A 374 -7.11 -6.59 -20.58
N LYS A 375 -7.98 -5.84 -19.88
CA LYS A 375 -9.23 -5.35 -20.45
C LYS A 375 -9.02 -3.98 -21.11
N THR A 376 -9.50 -3.82 -22.35
CA THR A 376 -9.37 -2.59 -23.17
C THR A 376 -10.72 -2.22 -23.79
N ASP A 377 -11.78 -2.37 -22.99
CA ASP A 377 -13.18 -2.09 -23.32
C ASP A 377 -13.98 -1.92 -22.02
N ASP A 378 -15.16 -1.30 -22.12
CA ASP A 378 -16.03 -1.05 -20.96
C ASP A 378 -16.43 -2.35 -20.22
N THR A 379 -16.65 -2.24 -18.90
CA THR A 379 -17.11 -3.35 -18.05
C THR A 379 -18.57 -3.18 -17.67
N PRO A 380 -19.52 -3.86 -18.35
CA PRO A 380 -20.89 -3.94 -17.86
C PRO A 380 -20.97 -4.86 -16.64
N LEU A 381 -21.77 -4.46 -15.65
CA LEU A 381 -22.03 -5.18 -14.41
C LEU A 381 -23.51 -5.15 -14.07
N THR A 382 -23.96 -6.14 -13.32
CA THR A 382 -25.33 -6.21 -12.83
C THR A 382 -25.35 -5.96 -11.32
N ILE A 383 -26.15 -4.98 -10.88
CA ILE A 383 -26.52 -4.79 -9.48
C ILE A 383 -28.04 -5.02 -9.29
N THR A 384 -28.46 -5.55 -8.15
CA THR A 384 -29.88 -5.85 -7.86
C THR A 384 -30.32 -5.29 -6.51
N GLN A 385 -31.62 -5.26 -6.24
CA GLN A 385 -32.15 -4.94 -4.91
C GLN A 385 -32.23 -6.15 -3.96
N GLY A 386 -31.71 -7.31 -4.36
CA GLY A 386 -31.84 -8.55 -3.62
C GLY A 386 -33.29 -9.07 -3.57
N PHE A 387 -33.50 -10.22 -2.91
CA PHE A 387 -34.85 -10.81 -2.76
C PHE A 387 -35.81 -9.85 -2.05
N SER A 388 -36.94 -9.54 -2.72
CA SER A 388 -38.00 -8.64 -2.22
C SER A 388 -37.54 -7.23 -1.84
N GLY A 389 -36.38 -6.77 -2.34
CA GLY A 389 -35.86 -5.42 -2.03
C GLY A 389 -35.24 -5.27 -0.64
N ALA A 390 -34.97 -6.38 0.06
CA ALA A 390 -34.51 -6.36 1.45
C ALA A 390 -33.03 -6.00 1.60
N ASN A 391 -32.19 -6.31 0.60
CA ASN A 391 -30.76 -6.02 0.60
C ASN A 391 -30.29 -5.46 -0.74
N LYS A 392 -30.16 -4.14 -0.81
CA LYS A 392 -29.79 -3.41 -2.03
C LYS A 392 -28.28 -3.29 -2.26
N TRP A 393 -27.46 -3.85 -1.39
CA TRP A 393 -26.01 -3.71 -1.45
C TRP A 393 -25.41 -4.70 -2.44
N ASN A 394 -24.50 -4.23 -3.28
CA ASN A 394 -23.79 -5.05 -4.25
C ASN A 394 -22.30 -4.77 -4.13
N LEU A 395 -21.49 -5.81 -4.11
CA LEU A 395 -20.03 -5.69 -4.03
C LEU A 395 -19.45 -5.79 -5.45
N ILE A 396 -19.02 -4.66 -5.98
CA ILE A 396 -18.35 -4.55 -7.27
C ILE A 396 -16.91 -4.05 -7.05
N GLY A 397 -16.11 -3.95 -8.09
CA GLY A 397 -14.76 -3.44 -7.94
C GLY A 397 -14.09 -3.05 -9.24
N ASN A 398 -12.86 -2.58 -9.11
CA ASN A 398 -12.07 -2.11 -10.24
C ASN A 398 -11.60 -3.29 -11.11
N PRO A 399 -12.01 -3.36 -12.40
CA PRO A 399 -11.59 -4.42 -13.32
C PRO A 399 -10.30 -4.10 -14.09
N TYR A 400 -9.72 -2.91 -13.91
CA TYR A 400 -8.56 -2.44 -14.66
C TYR A 400 -7.31 -2.41 -13.78
N PRO A 401 -6.11 -2.57 -14.35
CA PRO A 401 -4.85 -2.31 -13.67
C PRO A 401 -4.51 -0.81 -13.70
N SER A 402 -5.51 0.05 -13.56
CA SER A 402 -5.41 1.51 -13.44
C SER A 402 -6.32 1.99 -12.32
N TYR A 403 -6.25 3.27 -11.96
CA TYR A 403 -7.21 3.86 -11.04
C TYR A 403 -8.52 4.18 -11.77
N ILE A 404 -9.65 4.18 -11.05
CA ILE A 404 -10.96 4.63 -11.56
C ILE A 404 -11.37 5.89 -10.84
N ASP A 405 -11.77 6.92 -11.57
CA ASP A 405 -12.37 8.14 -11.03
C ASP A 405 -13.78 7.89 -10.45
N ILE A 406 -13.96 8.20 -9.16
CA ILE A 406 -15.21 7.94 -8.43
C ILE A 406 -16.34 8.87 -8.91
N ASP A 407 -16.05 10.13 -9.19
CA ASP A 407 -17.08 11.11 -9.61
C ASP A 407 -17.59 10.78 -11.01
N ALA A 408 -16.68 10.42 -11.92
CA ALA A 408 -17.03 9.94 -13.25
C ALA A 408 -17.88 8.66 -13.19
N PHE A 409 -17.50 7.70 -12.32
CA PHE A 409 -18.28 6.48 -12.09
C PHE A 409 -19.70 6.79 -11.61
N LEU A 410 -19.84 7.61 -10.56
CA LEU A 410 -21.16 7.94 -10.00
C LEU A 410 -22.03 8.70 -11.01
N THR A 411 -21.44 9.67 -11.71
CA THR A 411 -22.15 10.46 -12.73
C THR A 411 -22.70 9.58 -13.85
N ALA A 412 -21.91 8.62 -14.36
CA ALA A 412 -22.33 7.71 -15.41
C ALA A 412 -23.44 6.74 -14.96
N ASN A 413 -23.49 6.42 -13.67
CA ASN A 413 -24.33 5.36 -13.12
C ASN A 413 -25.47 5.87 -12.20
N ALA A 414 -25.64 7.18 -12.03
CA ALA A 414 -26.55 7.80 -11.06
C ALA A 414 -27.98 7.23 -11.09
N SER A 415 -28.54 7.00 -12.27
CA SER A 415 -29.91 6.46 -12.44
C SER A 415 -30.13 5.04 -11.90
N GLN A 416 -29.05 4.33 -11.57
CA GLN A 416 -29.03 2.93 -11.16
C GLN A 416 -28.74 2.79 -9.67
N LEU A 417 -28.28 3.88 -9.05
CA LEU A 417 -27.92 3.97 -7.65
C LEU A 417 -29.06 4.61 -6.85
N SER A 418 -29.31 4.09 -5.66
CA SER A 418 -30.34 4.62 -4.76
C SER A 418 -29.98 6.05 -4.37
N GLY A 419 -30.87 7.03 -4.61
CA GLY A 419 -30.58 8.45 -4.39
C GLY A 419 -30.03 8.81 -3.00
N PRO A 420 -30.54 8.27 -1.87
CA PRO A 420 -29.95 8.48 -0.54
C PRO A 420 -28.56 7.87 -0.33
N ASN A 421 -28.10 7.03 -1.26
CA ASN A 421 -26.88 6.23 -1.21
C ASN A 421 -26.07 6.31 -2.51
N GLU A 422 -26.19 7.42 -3.27
CA GLU A 422 -25.43 7.69 -4.50
C GLU A 422 -23.98 8.00 -4.14
N SER A 423 -23.25 6.97 -3.76
CA SER A 423 -21.85 7.00 -3.32
C SER A 423 -21.29 5.59 -3.45
N ILE A 424 -19.97 5.48 -3.57
CA ILE A 424 -19.31 4.20 -3.34
C ILE A 424 -19.02 4.04 -1.86
N TYR A 425 -19.00 2.81 -1.37
CA TYR A 425 -18.75 2.50 0.03
C TYR A 425 -17.52 1.60 0.12
N VAL A 426 -16.39 2.20 0.48
CA VAL A 426 -15.14 1.48 0.73
C VAL A 426 -15.05 1.13 2.20
N TYR A 427 -14.52 -0.05 2.50
CA TYR A 427 -14.24 -0.39 3.89
C TYR A 427 -12.91 0.21 4.32
N ASN A 428 -12.88 1.05 5.35
CA ASN A 428 -11.67 1.81 5.71
C ASN A 428 -10.83 1.19 6.83
N GLY A 429 -11.31 0.12 7.44
CA GLY A 429 -10.74 -0.37 8.66
C GLY A 429 -11.84 -0.80 9.61
N THR A 430 -12.63 0.22 9.92
CA THR A 430 -13.52 0.30 11.06
C THR A 430 -14.97 0.38 10.62
N SER A 431 -15.21 0.98 9.45
CA SER A 431 -16.54 1.21 8.91
C SER A 431 -16.50 1.34 7.39
N PHE A 432 -17.67 1.19 6.78
CA PHE A 432 -17.85 1.65 5.41
C PHE A 432 -17.84 3.17 5.37
N THR A 433 -16.94 3.72 4.56
CA THR A 433 -16.83 5.15 4.29
C THR A 433 -17.49 5.43 2.95
N PRO A 434 -18.55 6.26 2.90
CA PRO A 434 -19.06 6.72 1.63
C PRO A 434 -18.05 7.67 0.99
N LEU A 435 -17.77 7.49 -0.29
CA LEU A 435 -16.95 8.38 -1.10
C LEU A 435 -17.76 8.79 -2.33
N THR A 436 -17.67 10.08 -2.64
CA THR A 436 -18.25 10.67 -3.85
C THR A 436 -17.19 11.26 -4.78
N THR A 437 -15.94 11.32 -4.33
CA THR A 437 -14.80 11.84 -5.08
C THR A 437 -13.54 11.02 -4.75
N GLY A 438 -12.48 11.21 -5.54
CA GLY A 438 -11.23 10.47 -5.42
C GLY A 438 -11.16 9.31 -6.39
N TYR A 439 -10.36 8.30 -6.05
CA TYR A 439 -10.03 7.22 -6.97
C TYR A 439 -10.11 5.84 -6.31
N ILE A 440 -10.58 4.85 -7.07
CA ILE A 440 -10.53 3.44 -6.66
C ILE A 440 -9.22 2.84 -7.16
N HIS A 441 -8.45 2.27 -6.24
CA HIS A 441 -7.17 1.64 -6.53
C HIS A 441 -7.32 0.38 -7.41
N PRO A 442 -6.39 0.08 -8.34
CA PRO A 442 -6.38 -1.20 -9.03
C PRO A 442 -6.26 -2.36 -8.05
N GLY A 443 -7.22 -3.30 -8.10
CA GLY A 443 -7.35 -4.38 -7.14
C GLY A 443 -8.32 -4.11 -5.97
N GLN A 444 -8.93 -2.92 -5.85
CA GLN A 444 -9.88 -2.58 -4.78
C GLN A 444 -11.33 -2.85 -5.20
N ALA A 445 -12.12 -3.44 -4.30
CA ALA A 445 -13.57 -3.52 -4.41
C ALA A 445 -14.29 -2.58 -3.43
N PHE A 446 -15.54 -2.26 -3.75
CA PHE A 446 -16.39 -1.31 -3.03
C PHE A 446 -17.86 -1.70 -3.16
N PHE A 447 -18.67 -1.28 -2.18
CA PHE A 447 -20.11 -1.47 -2.24
C PHE A 447 -20.81 -0.32 -2.95
N VAL A 448 -21.90 -0.65 -3.64
CA VAL A 448 -22.89 0.30 -4.17
C VAL A 448 -24.30 -0.12 -3.76
N ASN A 449 -25.23 0.83 -3.71
CA ASN A 449 -26.63 0.57 -3.38
C ASN A 449 -27.51 0.68 -4.62
N SER A 450 -28.19 -0.41 -5.00
CA SER A 450 -29.00 -0.46 -6.22
C SER A 450 -30.36 0.22 -6.05
N ASP A 451 -30.77 1.01 -7.06
CA ASP A 451 -32.16 1.46 -7.24
C ASP A 451 -32.96 0.60 -8.21
N VAL A 452 -32.35 -0.45 -8.78
CA VAL A 452 -32.96 -1.30 -9.81
C VAL A 452 -33.17 -2.74 -9.35
N ILE A 453 -34.40 -3.24 -9.54
CA ILE A 453 -34.83 -4.54 -8.98
C ILE A 453 -34.06 -5.71 -9.61
N SER A 454 -34.02 -5.79 -10.94
CA SER A 454 -33.33 -6.87 -11.66
C SER A 454 -33.20 -6.54 -13.15
N LEU A 455 -32.32 -5.59 -13.49
CA LEU A 455 -31.89 -5.32 -14.88
C LEU A 455 -30.48 -5.88 -15.06
N THR A 456 -30.20 -6.57 -16.15
CA THR A 456 -28.83 -7.00 -16.49
C THR A 456 -28.02 -5.84 -17.04
N ASP A 457 -26.71 -5.85 -16.79
CA ASP A 457 -25.73 -4.89 -17.36
C ASP A 457 -26.14 -3.43 -17.13
N ASN A 458 -26.59 -3.15 -15.90
CA ASN A 458 -27.16 -1.88 -15.52
C ASN A 458 -26.10 -0.90 -14.97
N ILE A 459 -24.93 -1.37 -14.56
CA ILE A 459 -23.78 -0.53 -14.22
C ILE A 459 -22.72 -0.66 -15.30
N SER A 460 -22.05 0.43 -15.63
CA SER A 460 -20.88 0.41 -16.51
C SER A 460 -19.68 1.08 -15.84
N ILE A 461 -18.56 0.38 -15.80
CA ILE A 461 -17.24 0.95 -15.50
C ILE A 461 -16.52 1.14 -16.83
N THR A 462 -16.49 2.37 -17.33
CA THR A 462 -15.99 2.65 -18.68
C THR A 462 -14.49 2.90 -18.71
N GLU A 463 -13.87 2.71 -19.87
CA GLU A 463 -12.44 3.00 -20.06
C GLU A 463 -12.11 4.47 -19.80
N ALA A 464 -13.04 5.38 -20.09
CA ALA A 464 -12.88 6.82 -19.87
C ALA A 464 -12.73 7.20 -18.38
N MET A 465 -13.04 6.29 -17.45
CA MET A 465 -12.85 6.51 -16.01
C MET A 465 -11.42 6.16 -15.55
N GLN A 466 -10.61 5.51 -16.39
CA GLN A 466 -9.25 5.11 -16.07
C GLN A 466 -8.34 6.34 -15.87
N SER A 467 -7.46 6.27 -14.88
CA SER A 467 -6.43 7.29 -14.67
C SER A 467 -5.17 6.69 -14.02
N HIS A 468 -4.08 7.44 -14.15
CA HIS A 468 -2.86 7.23 -13.36
C HIS A 468 -2.93 8.08 -12.10
N GLN A 469 -2.59 7.50 -10.96
CA GLN A 469 -2.55 8.19 -9.68
C GLN A 469 -1.34 7.72 -8.87
N THR A 470 -0.94 8.53 -7.90
CA THR A 470 0.13 8.20 -6.95
C THR A 470 -0.33 8.49 -5.54
N GLY A 471 -0.01 7.62 -4.57
CA GLY A 471 -0.34 7.86 -3.16
C GLY A 471 -1.84 7.78 -2.82
N VAL A 472 -2.64 7.16 -3.68
CA VAL A 472 -4.05 6.88 -3.38
C VAL A 472 -4.12 5.74 -2.37
N THR A 473 -4.83 5.99 -1.27
CA THR A 473 -5.02 5.01 -0.21
C THR A 473 -5.71 3.74 -0.73
N PHE A 474 -5.05 2.60 -0.62
CA PHE A 474 -5.71 1.31 -0.66
C PHE A 474 -6.46 1.12 0.68
N TYR A 475 -7.79 1.08 0.62
CA TYR A 475 -8.64 1.09 1.82
C TYR A 475 -8.61 -0.29 2.51
N LYS A 476 -8.25 -0.29 3.80
CA LYS A 476 -7.92 -1.49 4.61
C LYS A 476 -9.12 -2.00 5.41
N SER A 477 -8.95 -3.11 6.12
CA SER A 477 -9.76 -3.47 7.29
C SER A 477 -8.92 -3.49 8.58
N VAL A 478 -9.50 -3.04 9.69
CA VAL A 478 -8.89 -2.85 11.01
C VAL A 478 -10.03 -2.78 12.03
N ASN A 479 -10.49 -3.92 12.55
CA ASN A 479 -11.45 -3.91 13.65
C ASN A 479 -10.71 -3.72 14.97
N THR A 480 -10.93 -2.60 15.66
CA THR A 480 -10.52 -2.45 17.06
C THR A 480 -11.48 -3.23 17.95
N SER A 481 -11.03 -4.32 18.54
CA SER A 481 -11.89 -5.18 19.36
C SER A 481 -11.15 -5.84 20.52
N ILE A 482 -11.92 -6.25 21.51
CA ILE A 482 -11.49 -7.12 22.59
C ILE A 482 -12.41 -8.33 22.64
N ASN A 483 -11.85 -9.53 22.51
CA ASN A 483 -12.56 -10.78 22.71
C ASN A 483 -12.18 -11.33 24.09
N LEU A 484 -13.05 -11.13 25.09
CA LEU A 484 -12.85 -11.62 26.44
C LEU A 484 -13.36 -13.06 26.52
N LYS A 485 -12.50 -13.98 26.94
CA LYS A 485 -12.79 -15.41 27.04
C LYS A 485 -12.73 -15.87 28.49
N ILE A 486 -13.56 -16.85 28.82
CA ILE A 486 -13.54 -17.57 30.10
C ILE A 486 -13.50 -19.08 29.85
N SER A 487 -12.75 -19.82 30.68
CA SER A 487 -12.69 -21.28 30.69
C SER A 487 -12.78 -21.84 32.09
N ASP A 488 -13.47 -22.97 32.30
CA ASP A 488 -13.42 -23.76 33.55
C ASP A 488 -12.54 -25.03 33.43
N GLY A 489 -11.71 -25.08 32.37
CA GLY A 489 -10.89 -26.23 32.00
C GLY A 489 -11.64 -27.29 31.18
N THR A 490 -12.98 -27.28 31.15
CA THR A 490 -13.80 -28.19 30.34
C THR A 490 -14.68 -27.45 29.33
N LYS A 491 -15.23 -26.31 29.72
CA LYS A 491 -16.13 -25.45 28.94
C LYS A 491 -15.45 -24.11 28.68
N ASN A 492 -15.84 -23.48 27.58
CA ASN A 492 -15.37 -22.15 27.20
C ASN A 492 -16.57 -21.27 26.84
N ALA A 493 -16.48 -19.99 27.14
CA ALA A 493 -17.40 -18.96 26.69
C ALA A 493 -16.64 -17.67 26.36
N ASN A 494 -17.24 -16.79 25.57
CA ASN A 494 -16.65 -15.50 25.24
C ASN A 494 -17.69 -14.40 25.04
N THR A 495 -17.20 -13.17 25.10
CA THR A 495 -17.95 -11.96 24.75
C THR A 495 -17.04 -11.01 23.99
N GLU A 496 -17.61 -10.34 22.99
CA GLU A 496 -16.89 -9.45 22.10
C GLU A 496 -17.21 -7.99 22.41
N ILE A 497 -16.20 -7.14 22.49
CA ILE A 497 -16.31 -5.69 22.63
C ILE A 497 -15.71 -5.07 21.38
N ASN A 498 -16.54 -4.41 20.58
CA ASN A 498 -16.11 -3.78 19.34
C ASN A 498 -16.17 -2.26 19.43
N TYR A 499 -15.09 -1.60 19.04
CA TYR A 499 -15.00 -0.14 19.07
C TYR A 499 -15.20 0.42 17.66
N PHE A 500 -16.25 1.23 17.49
CA PHE A 500 -16.56 1.84 16.21
C PHE A 500 -16.75 3.36 16.34
N ALA A 501 -16.52 4.08 15.25
CA ALA A 501 -16.92 5.49 15.16
C ALA A 501 -18.44 5.61 15.30
N ASN A 502 -18.89 6.70 15.96
CA ASN A 502 -20.30 7.07 16.10
C ASN A 502 -21.19 6.08 16.86
N LYS A 503 -20.61 5.22 17.72
CA LYS A 503 -21.36 4.43 18.71
C LYS A 503 -21.50 5.17 20.03
N THR A 504 -22.34 4.64 20.90
CA THR A 504 -22.71 5.23 22.18
C THR A 504 -22.32 4.32 23.34
N LYS A 505 -22.39 4.83 24.57
CA LYS A 505 -22.23 4.01 25.80
C LYS A 505 -23.54 3.29 26.19
N GLY A 506 -24.63 3.57 25.47
CA GLY A 506 -25.95 2.93 25.61
C GLY A 506 -26.23 1.94 24.47
N LEU A 507 -27.51 1.60 24.25
CA LEU A 507 -27.90 0.57 23.28
C LEU A 507 -27.78 1.06 21.81
N ASP A 508 -26.83 0.50 21.09
CA ASP A 508 -26.64 0.60 19.66
C ASP A 508 -27.33 -0.58 18.94
N ARG A 509 -28.61 -0.39 18.62
CA ARG A 509 -29.44 -1.40 17.95
C ARG A 509 -28.73 -1.99 16.73
N ARG A 510 -28.75 -3.33 16.61
CA ARG A 510 -28.11 -4.16 15.56
C ARG A 510 -26.59 -4.34 15.71
N PHE A 511 -25.93 -3.59 16.58
CA PHE A 511 -24.50 -3.72 16.85
C PHE A 511 -24.25 -4.38 18.22
N ASP A 512 -25.06 -4.03 19.20
CA ASP A 512 -25.17 -4.78 20.45
C ASP A 512 -26.03 -6.04 20.25
N ILE A 513 -25.43 -7.21 20.45
CA ILE A 513 -26.08 -8.51 20.28
C ILE A 513 -26.32 -9.13 21.66
N GLY A 514 -27.59 -9.19 22.04
CA GLY A 514 -28.03 -9.82 23.28
C GLY A 514 -27.74 -11.32 23.32
N SER A 515 -27.53 -11.84 24.52
CA SER A 515 -27.36 -13.26 24.77
C SER A 515 -28.66 -14.00 24.47
N PHE A 516 -28.56 -15.17 23.83
CA PHE A 516 -29.73 -16.01 23.55
C PHE A 516 -30.28 -16.64 24.84
N THR A 517 -31.55 -16.38 25.15
CA THR A 517 -32.22 -16.86 26.38
C THR A 517 -33.32 -17.90 26.10
N GLY A 518 -33.47 -18.35 24.85
CA GLY A 518 -34.60 -19.18 24.40
C GLY A 518 -34.52 -20.68 24.72
N VAL A 519 -33.43 -21.19 25.29
CA VAL A 519 -33.35 -22.55 25.85
C VAL A 519 -33.11 -22.49 27.35
N SER A 520 -34.02 -23.07 28.14
CA SER A 520 -33.73 -23.45 29.52
C SER A 520 -32.72 -24.59 29.48
N ASN A 521 -31.44 -24.25 29.66
CA ASN A 521 -30.41 -25.24 29.83
C ASN A 521 -30.65 -25.90 31.19
N ASN A 522 -31.25 -27.10 31.22
CA ASN A 522 -31.45 -27.93 32.41
C ASN A 522 -30.10 -28.30 33.08
N GLY A 523 -29.41 -27.33 33.70
CA GLY A 523 -28.13 -27.47 34.38
C GLY A 523 -26.92 -27.83 33.51
N LYS A 524 -27.02 -27.71 32.16
CA LYS A 524 -25.95 -28.17 31.24
C LYS A 524 -24.98 -27.08 30.77
N ASN A 525 -25.36 -25.80 30.80
CA ASN A 525 -24.47 -24.67 30.44
C ASN A 525 -24.36 -23.69 31.62
N ASN A 526 -23.53 -24.04 32.60
CA ASN A 526 -23.28 -23.21 33.78
C ASN A 526 -22.03 -22.32 33.64
N LEU A 527 -21.45 -22.17 32.44
CA LEU A 527 -20.35 -21.24 32.18
C LEU A 527 -20.75 -20.24 31.11
N ALA A 528 -20.74 -18.95 31.44
CA ALA A 528 -20.96 -17.85 30.50
C ALA A 528 -20.13 -16.63 30.90
N VAL A 529 -19.76 -15.82 29.92
CA VAL A 529 -19.23 -14.46 30.08
C VAL A 529 -19.96 -13.54 29.11
N PHE A 530 -20.32 -12.35 29.57
CA PHE A 530 -21.08 -11.36 28.80
C PHE A 530 -20.76 -9.96 29.31
N THR A 531 -21.18 -8.93 28.58
CA THR A 531 -21.11 -7.54 29.06
C THR A 531 -22.50 -6.92 29.23
N GLN A 532 -22.56 -5.73 29.82
CA GLN A 532 -23.76 -4.90 29.90
C GLN A 532 -23.47 -3.44 29.51
N LEU A 533 -24.52 -2.69 29.20
CA LEU A 533 -24.40 -1.28 28.81
C LEU A 533 -23.77 -0.43 29.93
N LEU A 534 -23.02 0.59 29.52
CA LEU A 534 -22.36 1.53 30.43
C LEU A 534 -23.34 2.64 30.84
N GLU A 535 -24.25 3.02 29.94
CA GLU A 535 -25.34 3.99 30.16
C GLU A 535 -26.69 3.36 29.81
N ASP A 536 -27.77 3.84 30.43
CA ASP A 536 -29.14 3.33 30.23
C ASP A 536 -29.28 1.79 30.34
N ASN A 537 -28.49 1.20 31.24
CA ASN A 537 -28.43 -0.25 31.41
C ASN A 537 -29.73 -0.82 32.01
N ASN A 538 -30.43 -1.62 31.21
CA ASN A 538 -31.66 -2.32 31.58
C ASN A 538 -31.44 -3.79 32.00
N GLY A 539 -30.19 -4.19 32.27
CA GLY A 539 -29.82 -5.55 32.70
C GLY A 539 -29.80 -6.59 31.59
N ILE A 540 -29.68 -6.17 30.33
CA ILE A 540 -29.55 -7.08 29.17
C ILE A 540 -28.10 -7.53 29.04
N ASN A 541 -27.88 -8.84 28.94
CA ASN A 541 -26.56 -9.43 28.75
C ASN A 541 -26.20 -9.47 27.27
N PHE A 542 -25.02 -9.00 26.91
CA PHE A 542 -24.54 -8.97 25.53
C PHE A 542 -23.42 -9.97 25.29
N VAL A 543 -23.52 -10.74 24.20
CA VAL A 543 -22.41 -11.57 23.67
C VAL A 543 -21.51 -10.76 22.72
N ARG A 544 -22.04 -9.64 22.22
CA ARG A 544 -21.28 -8.60 21.52
C ARG A 544 -21.80 -7.24 21.94
N GLN A 545 -20.90 -6.36 22.33
CA GLN A 545 -21.22 -4.97 22.64
C GLN A 545 -20.43 -4.04 21.72
N ALA A 546 -21.08 -3.01 21.21
CA ALA A 546 -20.47 -1.94 20.45
C ALA A 546 -20.25 -0.73 21.35
N LEU A 547 -19.06 -0.12 21.27
CA LEU A 547 -18.68 1.05 22.04
C LEU A 547 -18.06 2.12 21.14
N PRO A 548 -18.06 3.40 21.57
CA PRO A 548 -17.40 4.47 20.83
C PRO A 548 -15.89 4.22 20.73
N ASN A 549 -15.27 4.51 19.59
CA ASN A 549 -13.82 4.39 19.39
C ASN A 549 -13.00 5.59 19.91
N LYS A 550 -13.47 6.23 20.98
CA LYS A 550 -12.83 7.38 21.64
C LYS A 550 -13.09 7.31 23.14
N ASP A 551 -12.31 8.04 23.92
CA ASP A 551 -12.46 8.10 25.38
C ASP A 551 -12.35 6.73 26.07
N PHE A 552 -11.53 5.81 25.51
CA PHE A 552 -11.33 4.43 25.96
C PHE A 552 -11.10 4.32 27.47
N GLU A 553 -10.25 5.18 28.03
CA GLU A 553 -9.89 5.13 29.44
C GLU A 553 -11.03 5.48 30.41
N SER A 554 -12.07 6.17 29.91
CA SER A 554 -13.26 6.52 30.68
C SER A 554 -14.30 5.39 30.74
N MET A 555 -14.16 4.38 29.89
CA MET A 555 -15.13 3.29 29.77
C MET A 555 -14.81 2.18 30.77
N ILE A 556 -15.69 2.03 31.76
CA ILE A 556 -15.67 0.93 32.72
C ILE A 556 -16.71 -0.09 32.27
N ILE A 557 -16.29 -1.14 31.57
CA ILE A 557 -17.19 -2.09 30.93
C ILE A 557 -17.59 -3.16 31.96
N PRO A 558 -18.87 -3.27 32.35
CA PRO A 558 -19.32 -4.32 33.27
C PRO A 558 -19.18 -5.69 32.60
N VAL A 559 -18.48 -6.61 33.26
CA VAL A 559 -18.36 -8.01 32.84
C VAL A 559 -19.21 -8.87 33.76
N GLY A 560 -20.10 -9.65 33.16
CA GLY A 560 -20.93 -10.62 33.85
C GLY A 560 -20.44 -12.04 33.59
N VAL A 561 -20.57 -12.87 34.63
CA VAL A 561 -20.16 -14.27 34.60
C VAL A 561 -21.27 -15.12 35.19
N THR A 562 -21.51 -16.27 34.58
CA THR A 562 -22.27 -17.36 35.21
C THR A 562 -21.30 -18.52 35.40
N ALA A 563 -21.09 -18.95 36.64
CA ALA A 563 -20.19 -20.05 37.01
C ALA A 563 -20.52 -20.60 38.40
N GLU A 564 -20.38 -21.92 38.60
CA GLU A 564 -20.67 -22.59 39.87
C GLU A 564 -19.57 -22.41 40.93
N ALA A 565 -19.96 -22.51 42.21
CA ALA A 565 -19.00 -22.53 43.32
C ALA A 565 -18.04 -23.73 43.21
N GLY A 566 -16.81 -23.54 43.69
CA GLY A 566 -15.75 -24.55 43.73
C GLY A 566 -15.08 -24.83 42.38
N LYS A 567 -15.42 -24.09 41.31
CA LYS A 567 -14.75 -24.18 40.01
C LYS A 567 -13.63 -23.15 39.91
N GLU A 568 -12.50 -23.58 39.36
CA GLU A 568 -11.47 -22.66 38.87
C GLU A 568 -11.90 -22.14 37.51
N ILE A 569 -11.93 -20.82 37.35
CA ILE A 569 -12.17 -20.14 36.08
C ILE A 569 -10.94 -19.35 35.67
N THR A 570 -10.65 -19.35 34.37
CA THR A 570 -9.52 -18.65 33.76
C THR A 570 -10.04 -17.64 32.75
N PHE A 571 -9.65 -16.38 32.89
CA PHE A 571 -9.87 -15.34 31.90
C PHE A 571 -8.63 -15.11 31.04
N THR A 572 -8.88 -14.88 29.76
CA THR A 572 -7.90 -14.42 28.77
C THR A 572 -8.57 -13.41 27.84
N ALA A 573 -7.81 -12.53 27.20
CA ALA A 573 -8.34 -11.61 26.21
C ALA A 573 -7.50 -11.60 24.94
N ASP A 574 -8.15 -11.57 23.78
CA ASP A 574 -7.49 -11.14 22.55
C ASP A 574 -7.83 -9.67 22.32
N ALA A 575 -6.81 -8.81 22.23
CA ALA A 575 -6.99 -7.40 21.91
C ALA A 575 -6.44 -7.14 20.51
N LEU A 576 -7.28 -6.61 19.62
CA LEU A 576 -6.91 -6.30 18.25
C LEU A 576 -7.02 -4.80 18.01
N ASN A 577 -6.00 -4.23 17.38
CA ASN A 577 -6.00 -2.85 16.87
C ASN A 577 -6.40 -1.78 17.91
N LEU A 578 -6.08 -1.99 19.19
CA LEU A 578 -6.12 -0.92 20.18
C LEU A 578 -4.99 0.09 19.87
N PRO A 579 -5.19 1.39 20.15
CA PRO A 579 -4.10 2.36 20.20
C PRO A 579 -2.88 1.79 20.97
N THR A 580 -1.68 2.01 20.44
CA THR A 580 -0.44 1.30 20.87
C THR A 580 -0.12 1.43 22.36
N ASP A 581 -0.58 2.50 22.98
CA ASP A 581 -0.40 2.84 24.39
C ASP A 581 -1.47 2.20 25.30
N LEU A 582 -2.64 1.84 24.79
CA LEU A 582 -3.74 1.25 25.57
C LEU A 582 -3.56 -0.25 25.81
N LYS A 583 -3.78 -0.65 27.07
CA LYS A 583 -3.70 -2.03 27.57
C LYS A 583 -5.06 -2.49 28.07
N VAL A 584 -5.31 -3.80 28.09
CA VAL A 584 -6.57 -4.39 28.54
C VAL A 584 -6.40 -4.94 29.95
N TYR A 585 -7.19 -4.47 30.89
CA TYR A 585 -7.18 -4.93 32.28
C TYR A 585 -8.53 -5.50 32.69
N LEU A 586 -8.50 -6.63 33.38
CA LEU A 586 -9.65 -7.18 34.10
C LEU A 586 -9.50 -6.85 35.58
N GLU A 587 -10.46 -6.11 36.12
CA GLU A 587 -10.61 -5.82 37.55
C GLU A 587 -11.56 -6.84 38.18
N ASP A 588 -11.13 -7.50 39.26
CA ASP A 588 -11.96 -8.27 40.18
C ASP A 588 -12.10 -7.50 41.49
N LYS A 589 -13.30 -6.93 41.71
CA LYS A 589 -13.56 -6.10 42.90
C LYS A 589 -13.64 -6.90 44.19
N THR A 590 -13.93 -8.19 44.13
CA THR A 590 -14.03 -9.02 45.33
C THR A 590 -12.65 -9.34 45.90
N THR A 591 -11.69 -9.62 45.02
CA THR A 591 -10.29 -9.87 45.42
C THR A 591 -9.42 -8.60 45.38
N ASN A 592 -10.00 -7.47 44.97
CA ASN A 592 -9.31 -6.20 44.74
C ASN A 592 -8.06 -6.36 43.85
N THR A 593 -8.19 -7.18 42.80
CA THR A 593 -7.10 -7.55 41.90
C THR A 593 -7.33 -6.97 40.51
N ILE A 594 -6.29 -6.44 39.88
CA ILE A 594 -6.31 -5.96 38.50
C ILE A 594 -5.27 -6.75 37.72
N THR A 595 -5.70 -7.43 36.66
CA THR A 595 -4.82 -8.25 35.83
C THR A 595 -4.83 -7.73 34.41
N ARG A 596 -3.65 -7.46 33.85
CA ARG A 596 -3.50 -7.10 32.44
C ARG A 596 -3.64 -8.34 31.57
N LEU A 597 -4.53 -8.36 30.59
CA LEU A 597 -4.85 -9.54 29.78
C LEU A 597 -4.37 -9.48 28.32
N ASP A 598 -3.90 -8.33 27.82
CA ASP A 598 -3.44 -8.19 26.43
C ASP A 598 -2.00 -8.70 26.18
N GLU A 599 -1.27 -9.08 27.23
CA GLU A 599 0.09 -9.62 27.07
C GLU A 599 0.07 -11.09 26.67
N VAL A 600 1.08 -11.51 25.90
CA VAL A 600 1.23 -12.89 25.45
C VAL A 600 1.27 -13.82 26.67
N ASN A 601 0.41 -14.84 26.65
CA ASN A 601 0.24 -15.83 27.74
C ASN A 601 -0.25 -15.23 29.07
N SER A 602 -0.82 -14.03 29.08
CA SER A 602 -1.43 -13.50 30.30
C SER A 602 -2.81 -14.11 30.55
N GLU A 603 -3.06 -14.43 31.81
CA GLU A 603 -4.30 -15.04 32.27
C GLU A 603 -4.64 -14.56 33.68
N TYR A 604 -5.93 -14.48 34.00
CA TYR A 604 -6.40 -14.32 35.38
C TYR A 604 -7.16 -15.57 35.82
N LYS A 605 -6.63 -16.25 36.84
CA LYS A 605 -7.20 -17.48 37.39
C LYS A 605 -7.76 -17.25 38.78
N LEU A 606 -8.94 -17.79 39.04
CA LEU A 606 -9.48 -17.85 40.40
C LEU A 606 -10.37 -19.06 40.62
N THR A 607 -10.44 -19.52 41.86
CA THR A 607 -11.46 -20.47 42.32
C THR A 607 -12.62 -19.72 42.95
N LEU A 608 -13.84 -19.97 42.48
CA LEU A 608 -15.04 -19.35 43.00
C LEU A 608 -15.44 -19.95 44.36
N SER A 609 -15.48 -19.15 45.42
CA SER A 609 -15.98 -19.60 46.74
C SER A 609 -17.50 -19.75 46.77
N GLU A 610 -18.21 -18.97 45.95
CA GLU A 610 -19.66 -18.96 45.81
C GLU A 610 -20.06 -18.97 44.33
N LYS A 611 -21.30 -19.36 44.04
CA LYS A 611 -21.84 -19.30 42.69
C LYS A 611 -21.87 -17.84 42.23
N VAL A 612 -21.35 -17.56 41.03
CA VAL A 612 -21.46 -16.24 40.39
C VAL A 612 -22.50 -16.33 39.29
N ASP A 613 -23.45 -15.40 39.28
CA ASP A 613 -24.53 -15.37 38.29
C ASP A 613 -24.96 -13.93 38.03
N GLY A 614 -24.17 -13.22 37.24
CA GLY A 614 -24.44 -11.81 36.89
C GLY A 614 -23.19 -10.94 36.83
N THR A 615 -23.42 -9.63 36.78
CA THR A 615 -22.39 -8.57 36.78
C THR A 615 -22.10 -8.05 38.18
N GLY A 616 -21.05 -7.24 38.33
CA GLY A 616 -20.79 -6.44 39.53
C GLY A 616 -19.49 -6.78 40.24
N ARG A 617 -18.93 -7.96 39.97
CA ARG A 617 -17.61 -8.38 40.43
C ARG A 617 -16.50 -7.99 39.45
N PHE A 618 -16.71 -8.28 38.17
CA PHE A 618 -15.69 -8.12 37.13
C PHE A 618 -15.95 -6.89 36.26
N PHE A 619 -14.88 -6.17 35.92
CA PHE A 619 -14.92 -5.03 35.01
C PHE A 619 -13.73 -5.05 34.07
N LEU A 620 -13.95 -4.66 32.82
CA LEU A 620 -12.90 -4.53 31.81
C LEU A 620 -12.55 -3.05 31.64
N HIS A 621 -11.24 -2.77 31.58
CA HIS A 621 -10.68 -1.43 31.40
C HIS A 621 -9.69 -1.42 30.25
N THR A 622 -9.74 -0.37 29.43
CA THR A 622 -8.74 -0.07 28.39
C THR A 622 -7.98 1.19 28.76
N LYS A 623 -6.74 1.06 29.25
CA LYS A 623 -5.96 2.19 29.81
C LYS A 623 -4.47 2.11 29.49
N THR A 624 -3.79 3.24 29.49
CA THR A 624 -2.32 3.33 29.35
C THR A 624 -1.55 2.75 30.55
N SER A 625 -2.16 2.70 31.74
CA SER A 625 -1.54 2.19 32.96
C SER A 625 -2.49 1.36 33.81
N ALA A 626 -1.92 0.42 34.58
CA ALA A 626 -2.63 -0.44 35.53
C ALA A 626 -3.16 0.33 36.76
N VAL A 627 -2.68 1.55 36.98
CA VAL A 627 -3.16 2.41 38.07
C VAL A 627 -4.57 2.88 37.72
N LEU A 628 -5.59 2.16 38.22
CA LEU A 628 -6.91 2.75 38.42
C LEU A 628 -6.70 3.91 39.37
N SER A 629 -6.82 5.15 38.87
CA SER A 629 -6.59 6.36 39.65
C SER A 629 -7.17 6.24 41.07
N THR A 630 -6.38 6.59 42.09
CA THR A 630 -6.87 6.83 43.46
C THR A 630 -7.70 8.12 43.56
N ASP A 631 -8.25 8.61 42.44
CA ASP A 631 -9.17 9.72 42.43
C ASP A 631 -10.42 9.33 43.21
N ASN A 632 -10.44 9.81 44.44
CA ASN A 632 -11.58 9.77 45.34
C ASN A 632 -12.89 10.22 44.66
N GLU A 633 -12.83 11.08 43.63
CA GLU A 633 -14.01 11.43 42.83
C GLU A 633 -14.64 10.27 42.06
N LEU A 634 -13.85 9.36 41.47
CA LEU A 634 -14.37 8.21 40.72
C LEU A 634 -15.03 7.18 41.65
N LEU A 635 -14.47 6.98 42.85
CA LEU A 635 -15.05 6.10 43.87
C LEU A 635 -16.38 6.65 44.38
N LEU A 636 -16.46 7.97 44.65
CA LEU A 636 -17.69 8.65 45.08
C LEU A 636 -18.79 8.62 44.00
N ASN A 637 -18.43 8.66 42.72
CA ASN A 637 -19.38 8.58 41.60
C ASN A 637 -20.02 7.18 41.43
N SER A 638 -19.42 6.13 41.99
CA SER A 638 -20.00 4.78 41.99
C SER A 638 -21.10 4.58 43.06
N ILE A 639 -21.24 5.51 44.01
CA ILE A 639 -22.16 5.40 45.15
C ILE A 639 -23.60 5.76 44.73
N LYS A 640 -24.53 4.82 44.91
CA LYS A 640 -25.96 5.03 44.65
C LYS A 640 -26.73 5.29 45.94
N ILE A 641 -27.25 6.51 46.10
CA ILE A 641 -28.16 6.90 47.19
C ILE A 641 -29.60 7.02 46.66
N PHE A 642 -30.57 6.33 47.27
CA PHE A 642 -31.99 6.39 46.90
C PHE A 642 -32.91 6.11 48.10
N LYS A 643 -34.19 6.49 48.03
CA LYS A 643 -35.20 6.18 49.07
C LYS A 643 -35.82 4.79 48.81
N THR A 644 -36.08 4.02 49.87
CA THR A 644 -36.92 2.80 49.77
C THR A 644 -38.37 3.08 50.17
N ASN A 645 -38.59 4.05 51.07
CA ASN A 645 -39.89 4.60 51.46
C ASN A 645 -39.68 5.99 52.11
N SER A 646 -40.74 6.60 52.65
CA SER A 646 -40.67 7.95 53.25
C SER A 646 -39.87 8.01 54.56
N SER A 647 -39.50 6.88 55.16
CA SER A 647 -38.76 6.79 56.42
C SER A 647 -37.39 6.12 56.30
N THR A 648 -36.93 5.73 55.10
CA THR A 648 -35.69 4.96 54.94
C THR A 648 -34.93 5.35 53.67
N LEU A 649 -33.65 5.67 53.83
CA LEU A 649 -32.68 5.92 52.75
C LEU A 649 -31.79 4.67 52.60
N LYS A 650 -31.60 4.18 51.37
CA LYS A 650 -30.68 3.10 51.03
C LYS A 650 -29.47 3.65 50.26
N ILE A 651 -28.28 3.19 50.63
CA ILE A 651 -27.01 3.59 50.03
C ILE A 651 -26.25 2.32 49.61
N SER A 652 -25.88 2.23 48.34
CA SER A 652 -25.18 1.07 47.77
C SER A 652 -23.85 1.47 47.11
N GLY A 653 -22.87 0.58 47.17
CA GLY A 653 -21.52 0.81 46.64
C GLY A 653 -20.64 1.67 47.56
N LEU A 654 -20.95 1.69 48.86
CA LEU A 654 -20.14 2.37 49.87
C LEU A 654 -18.92 1.50 50.24
N PRO A 655 -17.69 2.03 50.20
CA PRO A 655 -16.52 1.30 50.69
C PRO A 655 -16.62 1.07 52.21
N GLU A 656 -15.93 0.03 52.70
CA GLU A 656 -15.83 -0.25 54.13
C GLU A 656 -15.08 0.90 54.84
N GLY A 657 -15.62 1.38 55.96
CA GLY A 657 -15.02 2.47 56.73
C GLY A 657 -16.03 3.36 57.46
N LYS A 658 -15.54 4.39 58.15
CA LYS A 658 -16.40 5.29 58.90
C LYS A 658 -17.13 6.26 57.96
N THR A 659 -18.46 6.19 57.97
CA THR A 659 -19.33 6.99 57.10
C THR A 659 -20.31 7.82 57.91
N THR A 660 -20.51 9.09 57.54
CA THR A 660 -21.50 9.99 58.14
C THR A 660 -22.50 10.47 57.09
N VAL A 661 -23.78 10.33 57.40
CA VAL A 661 -24.89 10.80 56.57
C VAL A 661 -25.61 11.94 57.28
N SER A 662 -25.61 13.12 56.64
CA SER A 662 -26.38 14.29 57.06
C SER A 662 -27.50 14.59 56.06
N LEU A 663 -28.71 14.87 56.55
CA LEU A 663 -29.84 15.31 55.72
C LEU A 663 -30.20 16.76 56.04
N TYR A 664 -30.37 17.60 55.02
CA TYR A 664 -30.73 19.01 55.14
C TYR A 664 -32.02 19.32 54.37
N ASN A 665 -32.82 20.26 54.87
CA ASN A 665 -33.87 20.88 54.05
C ASN A 665 -33.31 22.03 53.19
N LEU A 666 -34.13 22.60 52.31
CA LEU A 666 -33.73 23.66 51.39
C LEU A 666 -33.30 24.98 52.06
N ILE A 667 -33.66 25.21 53.32
CA ILE A 667 -33.20 26.37 54.10
C ILE A 667 -31.91 26.08 54.90
N GLY A 668 -31.27 24.92 54.67
CA GLY A 668 -29.99 24.54 55.28
C GLY A 668 -30.08 24.00 56.70
N LYS A 669 -31.28 23.74 57.24
CA LYS A 669 -31.44 23.12 58.56
C LYS A 669 -31.11 21.64 58.48
N LYS A 670 -30.15 21.18 59.30
CA LYS A 670 -29.80 19.76 59.46
C LYS A 670 -30.92 19.03 60.23
N LEU A 671 -31.42 17.95 59.67
CA LEU A 671 -32.55 17.16 60.18
C LEU A 671 -32.14 15.76 60.66
N VAL A 672 -31.13 15.18 60.02
CA VAL A 672 -30.56 13.86 60.36
C VAL A 672 -29.04 13.99 60.37
N ASN A 673 -28.39 13.32 61.31
CA ASN A 673 -26.95 13.14 61.35
C ASN A 673 -26.65 11.77 61.96
N THR A 674 -26.23 10.82 61.14
CA THR A 674 -25.96 9.45 61.59
C THR A 674 -24.57 9.03 61.13
N THR A 675 -23.78 8.44 62.03
CA THR A 675 -22.46 7.89 61.72
C THR A 675 -22.48 6.38 61.97
N PHE A 676 -21.92 5.61 61.05
CA PHE A 676 -21.85 4.15 61.09
C PHE A 676 -20.62 3.65 60.34
N ASN A 677 -20.22 2.40 60.58
CA ASN A 677 -19.24 1.72 59.73
C ASN A 677 -20.00 1.11 58.54
N SER A 678 -19.65 1.52 57.33
CA SER A 678 -20.36 1.14 56.11
C SER A 678 -19.98 -0.26 55.61
N SER A 679 -20.96 -0.93 55.00
CA SER A 679 -20.79 -2.11 54.13
C SER A 679 -21.30 -1.80 52.71
N ASP A 680 -21.28 -2.75 51.78
CA ASP A 680 -21.75 -2.55 50.40
C ASP A 680 -23.20 -2.02 50.27
N SER A 681 -24.06 -2.27 51.27
CA SER A 681 -25.44 -1.80 51.31
C SER A 681 -25.85 -1.38 52.72
N ASN A 682 -26.14 -0.10 52.93
CA ASN A 682 -26.55 0.44 54.23
C ASN A 682 -27.90 1.14 54.17
N GLU A 683 -28.64 1.10 55.27
CA GLU A 683 -29.91 1.79 55.44
C GLU A 683 -29.85 2.84 56.55
N VAL A 684 -30.35 4.04 56.28
CA VAL A 684 -30.45 5.13 57.25
C VAL A 684 -31.93 5.44 57.49
N LYS A 685 -32.37 5.29 58.74
CA LYS A 685 -33.73 5.64 59.15
C LYS A 685 -33.90 7.16 59.22
N LEU A 686 -34.99 7.64 58.64
CA LEU A 686 -35.39 9.05 58.64
C LEU A 686 -36.51 9.28 59.67
N PRO A 687 -36.51 10.42 60.38
CA PRO A 687 -37.65 10.80 61.21
C PRO A 687 -38.87 11.11 60.32
N LYS A 688 -40.02 11.36 60.93
CA LYS A 688 -41.21 11.80 60.17
C LYS A 688 -40.96 13.20 59.60
N LEU A 689 -40.76 13.28 58.29
CA LEU A 689 -40.46 14.50 57.55
C LEU A 689 -41.64 14.89 56.64
N ALA A 690 -41.77 16.17 56.32
CA ALA A 690 -42.79 16.65 55.39
C ALA A 690 -42.41 16.32 53.94
N THR A 691 -43.40 16.18 53.05
CA THR A 691 -43.20 16.04 51.61
C THR A 691 -42.39 17.22 51.07
N GLY A 692 -41.32 16.95 50.32
CA GLY A 692 -40.44 18.01 49.81
C GLY A 692 -39.06 17.53 49.37
N VAL A 693 -38.24 18.49 48.94
CA VAL A 693 -36.87 18.28 48.48
C VAL A 693 -35.90 18.38 49.65
N TYR A 694 -34.97 17.43 49.72
CA TYR A 694 -33.90 17.39 50.72
C TYR A 694 -32.54 17.17 50.07
N LEU A 695 -31.48 17.62 50.75
CA LEU A 695 -30.10 17.40 50.34
C LEU A 695 -29.44 16.41 51.30
N VAL A 696 -28.99 15.27 50.76
CA VAL A 696 -28.17 14.29 51.46
C VAL A 696 -26.71 14.68 51.27
N ASN A 697 -25.99 14.86 52.37
CA ASN A 697 -24.54 14.98 52.41
C ASN A 697 -23.98 13.68 53.00
N LEU A 698 -23.17 12.99 52.22
CA LEU A 698 -22.45 11.79 52.59
C LEU A 698 -20.98 12.14 52.77
N GLU A 699 -20.41 11.83 53.93
CA GLU A 699 -19.01 12.05 54.26
C GLU A 699 -18.37 10.71 54.62
N THR A 700 -17.33 10.34 53.88
CA THR A 700 -16.53 9.12 54.07
C THR A 700 -15.07 9.52 54.30
N GLU A 701 -14.22 8.58 54.72
CA GLU A 701 -12.77 8.79 54.77
C GLU A 701 -12.17 9.19 53.41
N ASN A 702 -12.83 8.80 52.32
CA ASN A 702 -12.42 9.07 50.94
C ASN A 702 -13.02 10.37 50.37
N GLY A 703 -13.86 11.11 51.10
CA GLY A 703 -14.39 12.41 50.64
C GLY A 703 -15.90 12.58 50.81
N LYS A 704 -16.45 13.63 50.18
CA LYS A 704 -17.86 14.07 50.37
C LYS A 704 -18.67 14.02 49.08
N LEU A 705 -19.88 13.48 49.16
CA LEU A 705 -20.86 13.44 48.07
C LEU A 705 -22.15 14.16 48.49
N ASN A 706 -22.70 15.00 47.61
CA ASN A 706 -23.99 15.65 47.82
C ASN A 706 -25.02 15.12 46.83
N LYS A 707 -26.19 14.69 47.30
CA LYS A 707 -27.29 14.23 46.44
C LYS A 707 -28.62 14.84 46.83
N LYS A 708 -29.37 15.34 45.85
CA LYS A 708 -30.75 15.80 46.01
C LYS A 708 -31.70 14.60 46.00
N ILE A 709 -32.63 14.55 46.95
CA ILE A 709 -33.71 13.55 47.02
C ILE A 709 -35.07 14.23 47.21
N ILE A 710 -36.15 13.52 46.87
CA ILE A 710 -37.53 13.98 47.05
C ILE A 710 -38.26 12.96 47.94
N LEU A 711 -38.73 13.41 49.11
CA LEU A 711 -39.60 12.63 49.98
C LEU A 711 -41.05 12.98 49.66
N GLU A 712 -41.89 11.96 49.52
CA GLU A 712 -43.32 12.05 49.18
C GLU A 712 -44.18 11.79 50.40
#